data_AF-A0A6P0SD45-F1
#
_entry.id   AF-A0A6P0SD45-F1
#
_cell.length_a   1.000
_cell.length_b   1.000
_cell.length_c   1.000
_cell.angle_alpha   90.00
_cell.angle_beta   90.00
_cell.angle_gamma   90.00
#
_symmetry.space_group_name_H-M   'P 1'
#
loop_
_entity.id
_entity.type
_entity.pdbx_description
1 polymer ?
#
loop_
_entity_poly.entity_id
_entity_poly.type
_entity_poly.pdbx_seq_one_letter_code
_entity_poly.pdbx_strand_id
1 'polypeptide(L)'
;MINPITQWLIPKRSLALAEACLIGLVSGLSAVLLKQSIGWLGSWRLQASLILPPSFALPAFGLCLGLLCGFLIEFLASEATGSGVPQIKGALARFPIAMNLRVAAVKLVSTILSLAAGMTMGRQGPTVHIGAALAAQLTRWVPTSPDHRRQMIAAGAGAGLAAGFNAPLASVAFIFEELLPDLSSITLGSAIIASFIGAVVSRLLGGGTLDLNLKLSNFSSTFDAREIPFYLLLGVLAGLLAALFNQGILASLNFYDRFKLRLPLRIGIAGMLGGCIVALLPEQFHNNSGLRELLITGDIGWKFTSLAFVVYFLLTIIAYGSGAPGGLFHPSLVLGSALGYLVGIGQYHLLGLGVPITYALAGMGAFFSAVSKVPITAIVIVFEMTTDFNLVLPLMITCVVSYLVADQLAKGSLYQRLLERKGYSLPQVKVDKSTLVGLKASDIMQRRVETLGSQMTLDQAIQTFSNSSHRGFPVVAQGKLVGIITQEDIAKNRDQLPGNTPIKEVMTPQPITVRHNDTLSHVLYILNRYQLNRLPVIESIKLVGIITFSDIIRAEANQLSGEKEQLGPSPDPSYGVYYTRAPATGSGRMLVPLANPQSAPVLLEIATAIGRDRDYELECLQVIPISRSSSPAQTAVDTTKSRRLLRQAERLGRRWEMPVHTQIRISHDTAQAILETIKQRHINLILMGWKGAPSNSPNQIFGNIIDTLIRQAPCDLVLLKLPKGKEVVEDVKSAKYGSLAKTWKRWLIPIAGGPNSRRALQLIPILATLAKAE
;
A
#
# COMPACT_ATOMS: atom_id res chain seq x y z
N MET A 1 -26.46 -13.60 -14.78
CA MET A 1 -27.69 -13.28 -14.01
C MET A 1 -27.63 -14.06 -12.71
N ILE A 2 -27.37 -13.37 -11.60
CA ILE A 2 -27.26 -13.99 -10.27
C ILE A 2 -28.57 -13.69 -9.55
N ASN A 3 -29.16 -14.72 -8.95
CA ASN A 3 -30.51 -14.74 -8.40
C ASN A 3 -30.68 -13.69 -7.27
N PRO A 4 -31.62 -12.72 -7.38
CA PRO A 4 -31.77 -11.61 -6.44
C PRO A 4 -32.18 -12.01 -5.01
N ILE A 5 -32.54 -13.29 -4.79
CA ILE A 5 -32.97 -13.81 -3.49
C ILE A 5 -31.78 -14.05 -2.54
N THR A 6 -30.56 -14.24 -3.05
CA THR A 6 -29.37 -14.47 -2.20
C THR A 6 -28.75 -13.19 -1.63
N GLN A 7 -29.05 -12.02 -2.19
CA GLN A 7 -28.57 -10.73 -1.67
C GLN A 7 -29.38 -10.22 -0.46
N TRP A 8 -30.54 -10.82 -0.17
CA TRP A 8 -31.49 -10.29 0.81
C TRP A 8 -31.55 -11.05 2.15
N LEU A 9 -30.97 -12.25 2.24
CA LEU A 9 -31.23 -13.16 3.37
C LEU A 9 -30.15 -13.25 4.46
N ILE A 10 -29.01 -12.57 4.36
CA ILE A 10 -27.98 -12.63 5.42
C ILE A 10 -27.34 -11.24 5.62
N PRO A 11 -27.53 -10.56 6.77
CA PRO A 11 -26.80 -9.32 7.04
C PRO A 11 -25.30 -9.62 7.01
N LYS A 12 -24.50 -8.79 6.34
CA LYS A 12 -23.04 -8.97 6.14
C LYS A 12 -22.26 -9.38 7.41
N ARG A 13 -22.79 -9.04 8.60
CA ARG A 13 -22.24 -9.45 9.91
C ARG A 13 -22.39 -10.95 10.21
N SER A 14 -23.54 -11.58 9.94
CA SER A 14 -23.74 -13.00 10.30
C SER A 14 -22.91 -13.95 9.42
N LEU A 15 -22.65 -13.57 8.16
CA LEU A 15 -21.75 -14.33 7.28
C LEU A 15 -20.29 -14.28 7.76
N ALA A 16 -19.82 -13.11 8.20
CA ALA A 16 -18.48 -12.95 8.78
C ALA A 16 -18.31 -13.75 10.09
N LEU A 17 -19.37 -13.82 10.92
CA LEU A 17 -19.38 -14.61 12.14
C LEU A 17 -19.32 -16.12 11.84
N ALA A 18 -20.12 -16.59 10.89
CA ALA A 18 -20.09 -17.99 10.46
C ALA A 18 -18.72 -18.39 9.87
N GLU A 19 -18.11 -17.51 9.07
CA GLU A 19 -16.76 -17.70 8.54
C GLU A 19 -15.73 -17.76 9.67
N ALA A 20 -15.80 -16.85 10.64
CA ALA A 20 -14.92 -16.87 11.82
C ALA A 20 -15.05 -18.16 12.63
N CYS A 21 -16.27 -18.70 12.78
CA CYS A 21 -16.49 -19.99 13.43
C CYS A 21 -15.80 -21.15 12.69
N LEU A 22 -15.95 -21.20 11.36
CA LEU A 22 -15.31 -22.21 10.54
C LEU A 22 -13.78 -22.10 10.58
N ILE A 23 -13.24 -20.87 10.51
CA ILE A 23 -11.81 -20.60 10.65
C ILE A 23 -11.29 -21.08 12.00
N GLY A 24 -12.02 -20.77 13.08
CA GLY A 24 -11.70 -21.21 14.44
C GLY A 24 -11.63 -22.74 14.54
N LEU A 25 -12.65 -23.43 14.01
CA LEU A 25 -12.73 -24.89 14.01
C LEU A 25 -11.55 -25.53 13.28
N VAL A 26 -11.31 -25.11 12.04
CA VAL A 26 -10.27 -25.67 11.18
C VAL A 26 -8.87 -25.37 11.73
N SER A 27 -8.65 -24.16 12.27
CA SER A 27 -7.39 -23.79 12.92
C SER A 27 -7.15 -24.62 14.19
N GLY A 28 -8.19 -24.81 15.02
CA GLY A 28 -8.15 -25.65 16.21
C GLY A 28 -7.79 -27.11 15.89
N LEU A 29 -8.47 -27.72 14.92
CA LEU A 29 -8.17 -29.08 14.45
C LEU A 29 -6.74 -29.21 13.93
N SER A 30 -6.26 -28.22 13.17
CA SER A 30 -4.88 -28.23 12.65
C SER A 30 -3.83 -28.17 13.77
N ALA A 31 -4.10 -27.42 14.84
CA ALA A 31 -3.21 -27.32 16.00
C ALA A 31 -3.19 -28.62 16.82
N VAL A 32 -4.35 -29.28 16.98
CA VAL A 32 -4.48 -30.60 17.63
C VAL A 32 -3.69 -31.64 16.84
N LEU A 33 -3.91 -31.72 15.53
CA LEU A 33 -3.19 -32.63 14.64
C LEU A 33 -1.68 -32.42 14.74
N LEU A 34 -1.23 -31.16 14.67
CA LEU A 34 0.18 -30.82 14.82
C LEU A 34 0.74 -31.32 16.17
N LYS A 35 0.06 -31.06 17.30
CA LYS A 35 0.52 -31.50 18.63
C LYS A 35 0.62 -33.03 18.70
N GLN A 36 -0.44 -33.74 18.31
CA GLN A 36 -0.50 -35.20 18.41
C GLN A 36 0.55 -35.87 17.52
N SER A 37 0.73 -35.39 16.30
CA SER A 37 1.73 -35.93 15.37
C SER A 37 3.17 -35.65 15.83
N ILE A 38 3.46 -34.49 16.44
CA ILE A 38 4.77 -34.22 17.04
C ILE A 38 5.04 -35.20 18.19
N GLY A 39 4.06 -35.43 19.06
CA GLY A 39 4.19 -36.35 20.19
C GLY A 39 4.41 -37.79 19.75
N TRP A 40 3.62 -38.25 18.76
CA TRP A 40 3.72 -39.59 18.21
C TRP A 40 5.04 -39.85 17.48
N LEU A 41 5.47 -38.95 16.58
CA LEU A 41 6.76 -39.12 15.89
C LEU A 41 7.95 -38.89 16.82
N GLY A 42 7.81 -38.01 17.81
CA GLY A 42 8.81 -37.77 18.84
C GLY A 42 9.01 -38.95 19.79
N SER A 43 7.97 -39.76 20.05
CA SER A 43 8.09 -40.96 20.88
C SER A 43 8.93 -42.04 20.20
N TRP A 44 8.89 -42.15 18.87
CA TRP A 44 9.77 -43.06 18.13
C TRP A 44 11.25 -42.72 18.31
N ARG A 45 11.59 -41.42 18.29
CA ARG A 45 12.95 -40.94 18.57
C ARG A 45 13.40 -41.33 19.98
N LEU A 46 12.53 -41.18 20.98
CA LEU A 46 12.83 -41.53 22.37
C LEU A 46 12.95 -43.05 22.56
N GLN A 47 12.03 -43.84 22.01
CA GLN A 47 12.09 -45.30 22.04
C GLN A 47 13.36 -45.83 21.35
N ALA A 48 13.75 -45.24 20.22
CA ALA A 48 14.99 -45.59 19.54
C ALA A 48 16.23 -45.32 20.42
N SER A 49 16.22 -44.25 21.24
CA SER A 49 17.30 -43.97 22.19
C SER A 49 17.36 -44.90 23.41
N LEU A 50 16.32 -45.71 23.63
CA LEU A 50 16.32 -46.79 24.63
C LEU A 50 16.90 -48.09 24.05
N ILE A 51 16.77 -48.30 22.73
CA ILE A 51 17.22 -49.51 22.04
C ILE A 51 18.66 -49.35 21.53
N LEU A 52 18.99 -48.17 21.01
CA LEU A 52 20.31 -47.81 20.50
C LEU A 52 20.97 -46.76 21.40
N PRO A 53 22.31 -46.67 21.45
CA PRO A 53 23.00 -45.63 22.19
C PRO A 53 22.46 -44.23 21.85
N PRO A 54 22.10 -43.38 22.83
CA PRO A 54 21.59 -42.03 22.58
C PRO A 54 22.51 -41.18 21.71
N SER A 55 23.83 -41.39 21.82
CA SER A 55 24.88 -40.76 21.01
C SER A 55 24.77 -41.05 19.51
N PHE A 56 24.08 -42.12 19.11
CA PHE A 56 23.81 -42.44 17.72
C PHE A 56 22.35 -42.15 17.34
N ALA A 57 21.40 -42.56 18.19
CA ALA A 57 19.97 -42.43 17.90
C ALA A 57 19.53 -40.97 17.74
N LEU A 58 19.91 -40.09 18.67
CA LEU A 58 19.43 -38.70 18.66
C LEU A 58 19.99 -37.90 17.47
N PRO A 59 21.29 -37.96 17.14
CA PRO A 59 21.83 -37.29 15.96
C PRO A 59 21.29 -37.85 14.65
N ALA A 60 21.13 -39.18 14.53
CA ALA A 60 20.63 -39.82 13.31
C ALA A 60 19.17 -39.40 13.00
N PHE A 61 18.30 -39.40 14.00
CA PHE A 61 16.93 -38.88 13.85
C PHE A 61 16.94 -37.39 13.52
N GLY A 62 17.79 -36.61 14.18
CA GLY A 62 18.00 -35.19 13.90
C GLY A 62 18.36 -34.92 12.44
N LEU A 63 19.30 -35.70 11.90
CA LEU A 63 19.74 -35.60 10.51
C LEU A 63 18.63 -36.02 9.54
N CYS A 64 18.06 -37.21 9.70
CA CYS A 64 17.09 -37.78 8.76
C CYS A 64 15.80 -36.95 8.66
N LEU A 65 15.20 -36.61 9.80
CA LEU A 65 13.97 -35.81 9.83
C LEU A 65 14.25 -34.36 9.42
N GLY A 66 15.44 -33.82 9.73
CA GLY A 66 15.86 -32.50 9.31
C GLY A 66 16.06 -32.39 7.79
N LEU A 67 16.70 -33.39 7.17
CA LEU A 67 16.86 -33.46 5.71
C LEU A 67 15.49 -33.54 5.01
N LEU A 68 14.61 -34.41 5.49
CA LEU A 68 13.26 -34.56 4.93
C LEU A 68 12.44 -33.27 5.08
N CYS A 69 12.54 -32.61 6.23
CA CYS A 69 11.92 -31.31 6.49
C CYS A 69 12.38 -30.25 5.49
N GLY A 70 13.69 -30.08 5.30
CA GLY A 70 14.20 -29.08 4.37
C GLY A 70 13.91 -29.41 2.91
N PHE A 71 13.86 -30.69 2.53
CA PHE A 71 13.44 -31.11 1.18
C PHE A 71 11.97 -30.71 0.94
N LEU A 72 11.10 -30.97 1.90
CA LEU A 72 9.69 -30.59 1.81
C LEU A 72 9.52 -29.08 1.61
N ILE A 73 10.27 -28.26 2.35
CA ILE A 73 10.16 -26.80 2.27
C ILE A 73 10.75 -26.26 0.97
N GLU A 74 11.95 -26.71 0.58
CA GLU A 74 12.64 -26.21 -0.61
C GLU A 74 11.84 -26.49 -1.88
N PHE A 75 11.23 -27.68 -2.00
CA PHE A 75 10.52 -28.09 -3.22
C PHE A 75 9.05 -27.67 -3.27
N LEU A 76 8.32 -27.63 -2.14
CA LEU A 76 6.86 -27.42 -2.17
C LEU A 76 6.43 -26.02 -1.76
N ALA A 77 7.04 -25.41 -0.74
CA ALA A 77 6.66 -24.08 -0.25
C ALA A 77 7.77 -23.43 0.60
N SER A 78 8.61 -22.61 -0.02
CA SER A 78 9.69 -21.86 0.65
C SER A 78 9.18 -20.87 1.72
N GLU A 79 7.91 -20.46 1.62
CA GLU A 79 7.23 -19.57 2.57
C GLU A 79 7.04 -20.24 3.94
N ALA A 80 7.08 -21.58 4.00
CA ALA A 80 6.92 -22.36 5.22
C ALA A 80 8.16 -22.33 6.16
N THR A 81 9.25 -21.64 5.80
CA THR A 81 10.44 -21.46 6.65
C THR A 81 10.17 -20.69 7.96
N GLY A 82 10.99 -20.95 8.99
CA GLY A 82 11.03 -20.17 10.24
C GLY A 82 9.74 -20.20 11.07
N SER A 83 9.37 -19.09 11.72
CA SER A 83 8.17 -19.05 12.58
C SER A 83 6.86 -18.93 11.81
N GLY A 84 6.82 -18.19 10.70
CA GLY A 84 5.58 -17.85 9.99
C GLY A 84 4.92 -16.54 10.41
N VAL A 85 5.15 -16.05 11.63
CA VAL A 85 4.65 -14.74 12.10
C VAL A 85 5.15 -13.57 11.22
N PRO A 86 6.44 -13.50 10.82
CA PRO A 86 6.89 -12.48 9.88
C PRO A 86 6.14 -12.51 8.54
N GLN A 87 5.88 -13.70 8.01
CA GLN A 87 5.13 -13.89 6.76
C GLN A 87 3.69 -13.38 6.87
N ILE A 88 3.02 -13.65 8.00
CA ILE A 88 1.68 -13.12 8.27
C ILE A 88 1.73 -11.60 8.33
N LYS A 89 2.69 -11.02 9.07
CA LYS A 89 2.86 -9.57 9.18
C LYS A 89 3.07 -8.93 7.81
N GLY A 90 3.89 -9.55 6.95
CA GLY A 90 4.09 -9.09 5.58
C GLY A 90 2.84 -9.22 4.70
N ALA A 91 2.10 -10.33 4.79
CA ALA A 91 0.84 -10.50 4.06
C ALA A 91 -0.23 -9.49 4.50
N LEU A 92 -0.34 -9.21 5.80
CA LEU A 92 -1.22 -8.18 6.36
C LEU A 92 -0.78 -6.76 5.97
N ALA A 93 0.51 -6.55 5.72
CA ALA A 93 1.06 -5.32 5.14
C ALA A 93 0.94 -5.25 3.61
N ARG A 94 0.18 -6.16 2.99
CA ARG A 94 -0.11 -6.23 1.54
C ARG A 94 1.11 -6.56 0.67
N PHE A 95 2.19 -7.10 1.23
CA PHE A 95 3.26 -7.67 0.43
C PHE A 95 2.81 -8.96 -0.26
N PRO A 96 3.38 -9.30 -1.44
CA PRO A 96 2.98 -10.47 -2.24
C PRO A 96 3.52 -11.79 -1.63
N ILE A 97 3.14 -12.08 -0.39
CA ILE A 97 3.52 -13.30 0.33
C ILE A 97 2.39 -14.34 0.16
N ALA A 98 2.74 -15.54 -0.31
CA ALA A 98 1.76 -16.58 -0.53
C ALA A 98 1.19 -17.11 0.79
N MET A 99 -0.14 -17.01 0.95
CA MET A 99 -0.91 -17.57 2.06
C MET A 99 -2.05 -18.41 1.48
N ASN A 100 -1.86 -19.73 1.43
CA ASN A 100 -2.81 -20.68 0.83
C ASN A 100 -2.73 -22.06 1.52
N LEU A 101 -3.59 -22.99 1.11
CA LEU A 101 -3.65 -24.35 1.67
C LEU A 101 -2.33 -25.12 1.51
N ARG A 102 -1.62 -24.93 0.39
CA ARG A 102 -0.31 -25.56 0.15
C ARG A 102 0.68 -25.15 1.23
N VAL A 103 0.79 -23.85 1.52
CA VAL A 103 1.67 -23.34 2.58
C VAL A 103 1.25 -23.88 3.94
N ALA A 104 -0.06 -23.94 4.24
CA ALA A 104 -0.57 -24.52 5.50
C ALA A 104 -0.17 -26.00 5.66
N ALA A 105 -0.36 -26.82 4.63
CA ALA A 105 -0.04 -28.24 4.66
C ALA A 105 1.46 -28.49 4.78
N VAL A 106 2.28 -27.79 3.97
CA VAL A 106 3.75 -27.90 4.05
C VAL A 106 4.23 -27.42 5.41
N LYS A 107 3.69 -26.33 5.95
CA LYS A 107 4.05 -25.82 7.29
C LYS A 107 3.71 -26.83 8.37
N LEU A 108 2.53 -27.47 8.30
CA LEU A 108 2.11 -28.50 9.26
C LEU A 108 3.09 -29.67 9.25
N VAL A 109 3.31 -30.30 8.10
CA VAL A 109 4.18 -31.49 7.99
C VAL A 109 5.63 -31.16 8.31
N SER A 110 6.17 -30.06 7.77
CA SER A 110 7.56 -29.67 8.03
C SER A 110 7.80 -29.33 9.50
N THR A 111 6.83 -28.72 10.20
CA THR A 111 6.93 -28.45 11.65
C THR A 111 6.88 -29.74 12.46
N ILE A 112 6.04 -30.72 12.08
CA ILE A 112 6.02 -32.06 12.71
C ILE A 112 7.42 -32.66 12.66
N LEU A 113 8.03 -32.70 11.47
CA LEU A 113 9.36 -33.28 11.26
C LEU A 113 10.43 -32.56 12.06
N SER A 114 10.46 -31.22 12.01
CA SER A 114 11.47 -30.41 12.71
C SER A 114 11.39 -30.56 14.24
N LEU A 115 10.19 -30.55 14.82
CA LEU A 115 10.04 -30.67 16.27
C LEU A 115 10.18 -32.12 16.75
N ALA A 116 9.72 -33.11 15.97
CA ALA A 116 9.95 -34.53 16.27
C ALA A 116 11.43 -34.92 16.18
N ALA A 117 12.22 -34.25 15.33
CA ALA A 117 13.67 -34.38 15.28
C ALA A 117 14.39 -33.99 16.59
N GLY A 118 13.69 -33.32 17.52
CA GLY A 118 14.26 -32.88 18.79
C GLY A 118 14.83 -31.46 18.76
N MET A 119 14.53 -30.66 17.73
CA MET A 119 14.95 -29.25 17.70
C MET A 119 14.25 -28.45 18.81
N THR A 120 14.99 -27.58 19.50
CA THR A 120 14.52 -26.80 20.65
C THR A 120 13.71 -25.56 20.22
N MET A 121 12.71 -25.75 19.37
CA MET A 121 11.79 -24.71 18.93
C MET A 121 10.35 -25.01 19.43
N GLY A 122 9.44 -24.04 19.25
CA GLY A 122 8.03 -24.16 19.61
C GLY A 122 7.11 -24.41 18.42
N ARG A 123 5.97 -25.05 18.66
CA ARG A 123 4.91 -25.20 17.63
C ARG A 123 4.03 -23.96 17.43
N GLN A 124 4.07 -23.01 18.37
CA GLN A 124 3.09 -21.94 18.48
C GLN A 124 3.16 -20.92 17.33
N GLY A 125 4.37 -20.53 16.91
CA GLY A 125 4.53 -19.71 15.71
C GLY A 125 3.92 -20.38 14.46
N PRO A 126 4.28 -21.66 14.19
CA PRO A 126 3.65 -22.43 13.14
C PRO A 126 2.13 -22.57 13.24
N THR A 127 1.52 -22.77 14.42
CA THR A 127 0.05 -22.82 14.53
C THR A 127 -0.59 -21.50 14.13
N VAL A 128 -0.02 -20.35 14.52
CA VAL A 128 -0.46 -19.02 14.06
C VAL A 128 -0.42 -18.95 12.52
N HIS A 129 0.68 -19.39 11.90
CA HIS A 129 0.86 -19.35 10.46
C HIS A 129 -0.09 -20.27 9.69
N ILE A 130 -0.29 -21.49 10.20
CA ILE A 130 -1.22 -22.47 9.64
C ILE A 130 -2.65 -21.92 9.71
N GLY A 131 -3.09 -21.40 10.87
CA GLY A 131 -4.42 -20.79 11.02
C GLY A 131 -4.63 -19.61 10.07
N ALA A 132 -3.64 -18.73 9.95
CA ALA A 132 -3.68 -17.62 8.99
C ALA A 132 -3.76 -18.07 7.53
N ALA A 133 -3.01 -19.12 7.15
CA ALA A 133 -3.00 -19.65 5.79
C ALA A 133 -4.29 -20.41 5.44
N LEU A 134 -4.89 -21.12 6.40
CA LEU A 134 -6.19 -21.76 6.27
C LEU A 134 -7.31 -20.71 6.12
N ALA A 135 -7.30 -19.66 6.94
CA ALA A 135 -8.20 -18.53 6.78
C ALA A 135 -8.02 -17.86 5.41
N ALA A 136 -6.78 -17.59 5.00
CA ALA A 136 -6.49 -17.01 3.70
C ALA A 136 -7.05 -17.82 2.53
N GLN A 137 -7.08 -19.16 2.65
CA GLN A 137 -7.67 -20.07 1.67
C GLN A 137 -9.20 -20.04 1.72
N LEU A 138 -9.81 -20.16 2.91
CA LEU A 138 -11.26 -20.15 3.09
C LEU A 138 -11.88 -18.88 2.50
N THR A 139 -11.26 -17.74 2.76
CA THR A 139 -11.71 -16.44 2.23
C THR A 139 -11.43 -16.25 0.72
N ARG A 140 -10.73 -17.18 0.03
CA ARG A 140 -10.70 -17.22 -1.46
C ARG A 140 -11.94 -17.88 -2.04
N TRP A 141 -12.54 -18.83 -1.31
CA TRP A 141 -13.71 -19.56 -1.79
C TRP A 141 -14.97 -18.70 -1.77
N VAL A 142 -14.96 -17.62 -0.98
CA VAL A 142 -16.03 -16.62 -0.92
C VAL A 142 -15.52 -15.29 -1.48
N PRO A 143 -16.22 -14.66 -2.46
CA PRO A 143 -15.83 -13.36 -2.98
C PRO A 143 -16.02 -12.28 -1.91
N THR A 144 -14.91 -11.80 -1.34
CA THR A 144 -14.88 -10.83 -0.25
C THR A 144 -13.92 -9.68 -0.57
N SER A 145 -14.07 -8.54 0.13
CA SER A 145 -13.17 -7.40 -0.06
C SER A 145 -11.76 -7.71 0.46
N PRO A 146 -10.71 -7.07 -0.08
CA PRO A 146 -9.34 -7.23 0.42
C PRO A 146 -9.18 -6.93 1.92
N ASP A 147 -9.93 -5.96 2.44
CA ASP A 147 -9.90 -5.62 3.86
C ASP A 147 -10.58 -6.70 4.70
N HIS A 148 -11.77 -7.20 4.31
CA HIS A 148 -12.40 -8.35 4.98
C HIS A 148 -11.47 -9.56 5.02
N ARG A 149 -10.76 -9.80 3.92
CA ARG A 149 -9.79 -10.87 3.81
C ARG A 149 -8.60 -10.70 4.75
N ARG A 150 -8.03 -9.49 4.83
CA ARG A 150 -6.98 -9.15 5.79
C ARG A 150 -7.44 -9.40 7.23
N GLN A 151 -8.69 -9.04 7.53
CA GLN A 151 -9.34 -9.25 8.82
C GLN A 151 -9.49 -10.75 9.16
N MET A 152 -9.97 -11.57 8.22
CA MET A 152 -10.11 -13.02 8.43
C MET A 152 -8.76 -13.73 8.56
N ILE A 153 -7.73 -13.30 7.83
CA ILE A 153 -6.36 -13.83 7.99
C ILE A 153 -5.85 -13.57 9.41
N ALA A 154 -6.07 -12.37 9.95
CA ALA A 154 -5.71 -12.06 11.33
C ALA A 154 -6.55 -12.85 12.35
N ALA A 155 -7.85 -13.05 12.09
CA ALA A 155 -8.69 -13.91 12.92
C ALA A 155 -8.21 -15.37 12.92
N GLY A 156 -7.78 -15.91 11.78
CA GLY A 156 -7.17 -17.23 11.67
C GLY A 156 -5.82 -17.33 12.37
N ALA A 157 -5.00 -16.28 12.29
CA ALA A 157 -3.77 -16.17 13.09
C ALA A 157 -4.07 -16.25 14.58
N GLY A 158 -5.07 -15.48 15.04
CA GLY A 158 -5.61 -15.52 16.40
C GLY A 158 -6.06 -16.91 16.82
N ALA A 159 -6.91 -17.56 16.01
CA ALA A 159 -7.38 -18.92 16.24
C ALA A 159 -6.23 -19.93 16.38
N GLY A 160 -5.22 -19.84 15.52
CA GLY A 160 -4.03 -20.69 15.59
C GLY A 160 -3.19 -20.44 16.86
N LEU A 161 -3.09 -19.20 17.30
CA LEU A 161 -2.39 -18.83 18.54
C LEU A 161 -3.17 -19.29 19.79
N ALA A 162 -4.49 -19.05 19.81
CA ALA A 162 -5.40 -19.45 20.86
C ALA A 162 -5.44 -20.97 21.02
N ALA A 163 -5.55 -21.72 19.91
CA ALA A 163 -5.47 -23.17 19.90
C ALA A 163 -4.09 -23.68 20.35
N GLY A 164 -3.05 -22.91 20.06
CA GLY A 164 -1.68 -23.19 20.46
C GLY A 164 -1.50 -23.16 21.97
N PHE A 165 -1.88 -22.04 22.60
CA PHE A 165 -1.67 -21.77 24.02
C PHE A 165 -2.85 -22.12 24.92
N ASN A 166 -4.00 -22.49 24.36
CA ASN A 166 -5.27 -22.52 25.08
C ASN A 166 -5.60 -21.16 25.74
N ALA A 167 -5.27 -20.07 25.05
CA ALA A 167 -5.30 -18.70 25.58
C ALA A 167 -5.98 -17.73 24.58
N PRO A 168 -7.33 -17.73 24.50
CA PRO A 168 -8.06 -16.88 23.56
C PRO A 168 -7.90 -15.38 23.83
N LEU A 169 -7.88 -14.91 25.08
CA LEU A 169 -7.72 -13.48 25.38
C LEU A 169 -6.33 -12.98 24.96
N ALA A 170 -5.30 -13.76 25.27
CA ALA A 170 -3.95 -13.49 24.85
C ALA A 170 -3.81 -13.38 23.34
N SER A 171 -4.53 -14.22 22.59
CA SER A 171 -4.45 -14.20 21.14
C SER A 171 -5.06 -12.93 20.53
N VAL A 172 -6.11 -12.38 21.13
CA VAL A 172 -6.73 -11.12 20.70
C VAL A 172 -5.78 -9.95 21.00
N ALA A 173 -5.15 -9.95 22.18
CA ALA A 173 -4.11 -8.99 22.52
C ALA A 173 -2.94 -9.04 21.52
N PHE A 174 -2.50 -10.23 21.12
CA PHE A 174 -1.44 -10.41 20.13
C PHE A 174 -1.80 -9.85 18.76
N ILE A 175 -3.04 -10.04 18.31
CA ILE A 175 -3.48 -9.47 17.03
C ILE A 175 -3.38 -7.94 17.09
N PHE A 176 -3.85 -7.33 18.17
CA PHE A 176 -3.81 -5.88 18.35
C PHE A 176 -2.37 -5.34 18.48
N GLU A 177 -1.53 -6.01 19.26
CA GLU A 177 -0.19 -5.53 19.59
C GLU A 177 0.84 -5.80 18.49
N GLU A 178 0.77 -6.93 17.78
CA GLU A 178 1.80 -7.36 16.82
C GLU A 178 1.35 -7.43 15.35
N LEU A 179 0.08 -7.74 15.06
CA LEU A 179 -0.38 -8.03 13.69
C LEU A 179 -1.12 -6.87 13.02
N LEU A 180 -2.11 -6.30 13.71
CA LEU A 180 -3.00 -5.24 13.23
C LEU A 180 -3.26 -4.24 14.37
N PRO A 181 -2.47 -3.15 14.46
CA PRO A 181 -2.75 -2.10 15.44
C PRO A 181 -4.08 -1.37 15.18
N ASP A 182 -4.48 -1.22 13.92
CA ASP A 182 -5.69 -0.49 13.51
C ASP A 182 -6.90 -1.43 13.31
N LEU A 183 -7.37 -2.08 14.39
CA LEU A 183 -8.54 -2.97 14.32
C LEU A 183 -9.85 -2.19 14.31
N SER A 184 -10.70 -2.43 13.30
CA SER A 184 -12.12 -2.01 13.36
C SER A 184 -12.89 -2.86 14.37
N SER A 185 -13.99 -2.33 14.93
CA SER A 185 -14.84 -3.04 15.90
C SER A 185 -15.42 -4.36 15.39
N ILE A 186 -15.70 -4.45 14.08
CA ILE A 186 -16.19 -5.68 13.44
C ILE A 186 -15.08 -6.75 13.40
N THR A 187 -13.84 -6.34 13.10
CA THR A 187 -12.65 -7.21 13.11
C THR A 187 -12.46 -7.88 14.45
N LEU A 188 -12.60 -7.09 15.52
CA LEU A 188 -12.38 -7.55 16.88
C LEU A 188 -13.36 -8.67 17.24
N GLY A 189 -14.64 -8.53 16.88
CA GLY A 189 -15.65 -9.56 17.09
C GLY A 189 -15.32 -10.89 16.40
N SER A 190 -14.95 -10.84 15.12
CA SER A 190 -14.56 -12.06 14.37
C SER A 190 -13.29 -12.72 14.93
N ALA A 191 -12.30 -11.92 15.33
CA ALA A 191 -11.06 -12.41 15.91
C ALA A 191 -11.30 -13.09 17.28
N ILE A 192 -12.11 -12.48 18.14
CA ILE A 192 -12.51 -13.07 19.43
C ILE A 192 -13.19 -14.41 19.22
N ILE A 193 -14.16 -14.50 18.31
CA ILE A 193 -14.94 -15.72 18.09
C ILE A 193 -14.08 -16.84 17.49
N ALA A 194 -13.28 -16.54 16.46
CA ALA A 194 -12.38 -17.51 15.87
C ALA A 194 -11.36 -18.03 16.91
N SER A 195 -10.83 -17.13 17.74
CA SER A 195 -9.90 -17.45 18.82
C SER A 195 -10.53 -18.32 19.91
N PHE A 196 -11.73 -17.96 20.35
CA PHE A 196 -12.51 -18.75 21.30
C PHE A 196 -12.76 -20.16 20.79
N ILE A 197 -13.25 -20.31 19.55
CA ILE A 197 -13.54 -21.62 18.97
C ILE A 197 -12.27 -22.43 18.78
N GLY A 198 -11.19 -21.83 18.27
CA GLY A 198 -9.89 -22.50 18.15
C GLY A 198 -9.37 -23.02 19.49
N ALA A 199 -9.46 -22.23 20.54
CA ALA A 199 -9.09 -22.64 21.90
C ALA A 199 -10.00 -23.77 22.42
N VAL A 200 -11.33 -23.65 22.29
CA VAL A 200 -12.28 -24.67 22.74
C VAL A 200 -12.06 -26.01 22.04
N VAL A 201 -11.91 -26.01 20.72
CA VAL A 201 -11.65 -27.23 19.93
C VAL A 201 -10.32 -27.86 20.35
N SER A 202 -9.28 -27.05 20.51
CA SER A 202 -7.99 -27.52 21.01
C SER A 202 -8.12 -28.12 22.41
N ARG A 203 -8.83 -27.46 23.34
CA ARG A 203 -9.02 -27.93 24.70
C ARG A 203 -9.78 -29.26 24.77
N LEU A 204 -10.86 -29.40 24.01
CA LEU A 204 -11.70 -30.61 24.01
C LEU A 204 -10.98 -31.83 23.41
N LEU A 205 -10.12 -31.63 22.42
CA LEU A 205 -9.44 -32.71 21.70
C LEU A 205 -7.98 -32.93 22.17
N GLY A 206 -7.61 -32.37 23.33
CA GLY A 206 -6.29 -32.58 23.93
C GLY A 206 -5.15 -31.84 23.21
N GLY A 207 -5.44 -30.73 22.53
CA GLY A 207 -4.50 -29.85 21.83
C GLY A 207 -3.76 -28.82 22.71
N GLY A 208 -4.08 -28.67 24.00
CA GLY A 208 -3.38 -27.76 24.91
C GLY A 208 -1.89 -28.10 25.10
N THR A 209 -0.98 -27.12 25.18
CA THR A 209 0.48 -27.38 25.33
C THR A 209 0.93 -27.67 26.75
N LEU A 210 0.32 -26.97 27.69
CA LEU A 210 0.82 -26.78 29.04
C LEU A 210 -0.39 -27.02 29.92
N ASP A 211 -0.72 -28.30 30.12
CA ASP A 211 -1.44 -28.70 31.32
C ASP A 211 -0.42 -28.55 32.45
N LEU A 212 -0.12 -27.29 32.79
CA LEU A 212 0.45 -26.93 34.06
C LEU A 212 -0.55 -27.48 35.07
N ASN A 213 -0.30 -28.69 35.56
CA ASN A 213 -1.04 -29.33 36.65
C ASN A 213 -0.79 -28.57 37.97
N LEU A 214 -0.72 -27.24 37.91
CA LEU A 214 -0.71 -26.33 39.06
C LEU A 214 -1.98 -26.50 39.90
N LYS A 215 -3.05 -27.09 39.35
CA LYS A 215 -4.24 -27.50 40.12
C LYS A 215 -3.97 -28.53 41.22
N LEU A 216 -2.87 -29.28 41.14
CA LEU A 216 -2.47 -30.25 42.18
C LEU A 216 -1.51 -29.66 43.21
N SER A 217 -0.98 -28.46 42.97
CA SER A 217 -0.05 -27.78 43.86
C SER A 217 -0.67 -26.50 44.38
N ASN A 218 -1.06 -26.47 45.65
CA ASN A 218 -1.60 -25.29 46.36
C ASN A 218 -0.57 -24.16 46.50
N PHE A 219 0.02 -23.67 45.41
CA PHE A 219 0.88 -22.50 45.41
C PHE A 219 0.00 -21.26 45.30
N SER A 220 -0.18 -20.55 46.42
CA SER A 220 -0.64 -19.17 46.39
C SER A 220 0.55 -18.29 46.00
N SER A 221 0.52 -17.70 44.81
CA SER A 221 1.48 -16.64 44.53
C SER A 221 1.21 -15.48 45.48
N THR A 222 2.28 -14.97 46.09
CA THR A 222 2.25 -13.85 47.02
C THR A 222 3.01 -12.69 46.40
N PHE A 223 2.53 -11.47 46.65
CA PHE A 223 3.20 -10.26 46.22
C PHE A 223 3.44 -9.37 47.45
N ASP A 224 4.71 -9.11 47.73
CA ASP A 224 5.14 -8.17 48.75
C ASP A 224 5.89 -7.00 48.09
N ALA A 225 5.70 -5.78 48.61
CA ALA A 225 6.39 -4.58 48.11
C ALA A 225 7.93 -4.70 48.19
N ARG A 226 8.46 -5.50 49.13
CA ARG A 226 9.90 -5.77 49.27
C ARG A 226 10.48 -6.57 48.11
N GLU A 227 9.64 -7.24 47.32
CA GLU A 227 10.05 -8.00 46.13
C GLU A 227 10.23 -7.12 44.88
N ILE A 228 9.70 -5.89 44.88
CA ILE A 228 9.74 -4.98 43.72
C ILE A 228 11.17 -4.80 43.17
N PRO A 229 12.23 -4.56 43.97
CA PRO A 229 13.60 -4.45 43.45
C PRO A 229 14.07 -5.70 42.69
N PHE A 230 13.66 -6.89 43.12
CA PHE A 230 14.01 -8.14 42.46
C PHE A 230 13.21 -8.36 41.17
N TYR A 231 11.95 -7.93 41.12
CA TYR A 231 11.19 -7.89 39.86
C TYR A 231 11.78 -6.88 38.87
N LEU A 232 12.24 -5.71 39.33
CA LEU A 232 12.96 -4.76 38.48
C LEU A 232 14.26 -5.38 37.95
N LEU A 233 15.05 -6.02 38.82
CA LEU A 233 16.28 -6.73 38.42
C LEU A 233 15.98 -7.84 37.40
N LEU A 234 14.96 -8.65 37.64
CA LEU A 234 14.52 -9.69 36.71
C LEU A 234 14.12 -9.09 35.35
N GLY A 235 13.37 -7.99 35.34
CA GLY A 235 13.02 -7.27 34.12
C GLY A 235 14.26 -6.81 33.35
N VAL A 236 15.24 -6.20 34.03
CA VAL A 236 16.50 -5.75 33.41
C VAL A 236 17.27 -6.94 32.82
N LEU A 237 17.49 -8.00 33.61
CA LEU A 237 18.22 -9.19 33.16
C LEU A 237 17.51 -9.87 31.98
N ALA A 238 16.19 -10.00 32.03
CA ALA A 238 15.38 -10.55 30.95
C ALA A 238 15.52 -9.71 29.67
N GLY A 239 15.46 -8.37 29.78
CA GLY A 239 15.61 -7.47 28.65
C GLY A 239 16.99 -7.54 27.99
N LEU A 240 18.06 -7.59 28.79
CA LEU A 240 19.45 -7.72 28.31
C LEU A 240 19.67 -9.07 27.60
N LEU A 241 19.28 -10.17 28.23
CA LEU A 241 19.47 -11.52 27.69
C LEU A 241 18.56 -11.78 26.48
N ALA A 242 17.34 -11.22 26.45
CA ALA A 242 16.47 -11.28 25.28
C ALA A 242 17.03 -10.48 24.09
N ALA A 243 17.66 -9.32 24.34
CA ALA A 243 18.34 -8.57 23.29
C ALA A 243 19.52 -9.37 22.72
N LEU A 244 20.32 -10.00 23.58
CA LEU A 244 21.39 -10.92 23.17
C LEU A 244 20.84 -12.10 22.37
N PHE A 245 19.72 -12.69 22.81
CA PHE A 245 19.05 -13.78 22.12
C PHE A 245 18.61 -13.37 20.70
N ASN A 246 17.96 -12.22 20.57
CA ASN A 246 17.52 -11.68 19.28
C ASN A 246 18.71 -11.44 18.33
N GLN A 247 19.81 -10.88 18.85
CA GLN A 247 21.03 -10.70 18.07
C GLN A 247 21.65 -12.04 17.68
N GLY A 248 21.67 -13.02 18.59
CA GLY A 248 22.14 -14.38 18.34
C GLY A 248 21.35 -15.07 17.23
N ILE A 249 20.01 -14.95 17.24
CA ILE A 249 19.14 -15.47 16.17
C ILE A 249 19.50 -14.85 14.81
N LEU A 250 19.66 -13.54 14.74
CA LEU A 250 20.02 -12.85 13.49
C LEU A 250 21.44 -13.18 13.02
N ALA A 251 22.40 -13.24 13.96
CA ALA A 251 23.79 -13.61 13.68
C ALA A 251 23.90 -15.05 13.18
N SER A 252 23.13 -15.97 13.77
CA SER A 252 23.02 -17.37 13.36
C SER A 252 22.49 -17.50 11.93
N LEU A 253 21.41 -16.80 11.59
CA LEU A 253 20.91 -16.77 10.22
C LEU A 253 21.98 -16.26 9.22
N ASN A 254 22.73 -15.21 9.58
CA ASN A 254 23.82 -14.70 8.76
C ASN A 254 24.99 -15.68 8.64
N PHE A 255 25.28 -16.43 9.71
CA PHE A 255 26.29 -17.48 9.71
C PHE A 255 25.93 -18.58 8.72
N TYR A 256 24.69 -19.10 8.77
CA TYR A 256 24.23 -20.14 7.82
C TYR A 256 24.24 -19.67 6.36
N ASP A 257 23.96 -18.39 6.11
CA ASP A 257 24.00 -17.84 4.75
C ASP A 257 25.40 -17.79 4.15
N ARG A 258 26.46 -17.71 4.97
CA ARG A 258 27.86 -17.78 4.51
C ARG A 258 28.21 -19.14 3.90
N PHE A 259 27.61 -20.22 4.40
CA PHE A 259 28.01 -21.58 4.03
C PHE A 259 27.45 -22.09 2.68
N LYS A 260 26.64 -21.32 1.94
CA LYS A 260 26.04 -21.71 0.63
C LYS A 260 25.44 -23.13 0.56
N LEU A 261 25.10 -23.72 1.71
CA LEU A 261 24.47 -25.04 1.79
C LEU A 261 23.01 -24.95 1.35
N ARG A 262 22.48 -26.02 0.75
CA ARG A 262 21.05 -26.17 0.46
C ARG A 262 20.24 -26.29 1.75
N LEU A 263 18.97 -25.89 1.73
CA LEU A 263 18.10 -25.87 2.90
C LEU A 263 17.97 -27.24 3.63
N PRO A 264 17.82 -28.40 2.94
CA PRO A 264 17.84 -29.72 3.55
C PRO A 264 19.08 -29.96 4.39
N LEU A 265 20.27 -29.67 3.85
CA LEU A 265 21.54 -29.91 4.54
C LEU A 265 21.67 -29.00 5.75
N ARG A 266 21.28 -27.72 5.65
CA ARG A 266 21.30 -26.80 6.80
C ARG A 266 20.47 -27.31 7.96
N ILE A 267 19.23 -27.72 7.68
CA ILE A 267 18.29 -28.20 8.69
C ILE A 267 18.73 -29.57 9.24
N GLY A 268 19.16 -30.49 8.38
CA GLY A 268 19.68 -31.81 8.77
C GLY A 268 20.91 -31.71 9.67
N ILE A 269 21.91 -30.91 9.30
CA ILE A 269 23.13 -30.71 10.10
C ILE A 269 22.79 -30.04 11.44
N ALA A 270 21.90 -29.05 11.46
CA ALA A 270 21.47 -28.42 12.71
C ALA A 270 20.76 -29.43 13.64
N GLY A 271 19.93 -30.32 13.07
CA GLY A 271 19.27 -31.39 13.80
C GLY A 271 20.27 -32.41 14.36
N MET A 272 21.25 -32.82 13.56
CA MET A 272 22.33 -33.71 13.98
C MET A 272 23.16 -33.11 15.12
N LEU A 273 23.60 -31.85 14.97
CA LEU A 273 24.36 -31.13 16.00
C LEU A 273 23.56 -30.99 17.30
N GLY A 274 22.28 -30.63 17.20
CA GLY A 274 21.39 -30.58 18.36
C GLY A 274 21.25 -31.93 19.04
N GLY A 275 21.09 -33.00 18.26
CA GLY A 275 21.06 -34.38 18.75
C GLY A 275 22.36 -34.79 19.47
N CYS A 276 23.53 -34.40 18.92
CA CYS A 276 24.83 -34.71 19.53
C CYS A 276 24.99 -34.00 20.87
N ILE A 277 24.67 -32.71 20.93
CA ILE A 277 24.76 -31.92 22.18
C ILE A 277 23.83 -32.51 23.24
N VAL A 278 22.58 -32.82 22.86
CA VAL A 278 21.60 -33.38 23.80
C VAL A 278 22.02 -34.77 24.28
N ALA A 279 22.61 -35.60 23.43
CA ALA A 279 23.07 -36.95 23.80
C ALA A 279 24.25 -36.95 24.81
N LEU A 280 24.99 -35.85 24.92
CA LEU A 280 26.07 -35.67 25.90
C LEU A 280 25.57 -35.14 27.25
N LEU A 281 24.31 -34.71 27.32
CA LEU A 281 23.71 -34.14 28.51
C LEU A 281 22.98 -35.21 29.33
N PRO A 282 22.61 -34.91 30.60
CA PRO A 282 21.83 -35.82 31.42
C PRO A 282 20.51 -36.25 30.75
N GLU A 283 20.02 -37.46 31.06
CA GLU A 283 18.85 -38.05 30.39
C GLU A 283 17.58 -37.17 30.44
N GLN A 284 17.46 -36.30 31.45
CA GLN A 284 16.38 -35.33 31.55
C GLN A 284 16.32 -34.37 30.34
N PHE A 285 17.45 -34.15 29.65
CA PHE A 285 17.54 -33.33 28.44
C PHE A 285 17.10 -34.06 27.17
N HIS A 286 17.13 -35.39 27.15
CA HIS A 286 16.76 -36.18 25.97
C HIS A 286 15.28 -36.00 25.59
N ASN A 287 14.43 -35.82 26.61
CA ASN A 287 13.02 -35.49 26.46
C ASN A 287 12.80 -33.97 26.57
N ASN A 288 12.76 -33.30 25.42
CA ASN A 288 12.47 -31.88 25.33
C ASN A 288 11.14 -31.48 26.01
N SER A 289 10.11 -32.32 25.98
CA SER A 289 8.82 -32.00 26.61
C SER A 289 8.92 -32.04 28.14
N GLY A 290 9.56 -33.08 28.69
CA GLY A 290 9.76 -33.24 30.13
C GLY A 290 10.70 -32.17 30.70
N LEU A 291 11.80 -31.83 30.00
CA LEU A 291 12.71 -30.76 30.42
C LEU A 291 11.99 -29.42 30.58
N ARG A 292 11.04 -29.11 29.68
CA ARG A 292 10.27 -27.86 29.74
C ARG A 292 9.38 -27.79 30.96
N GLU A 293 8.67 -28.87 31.26
CA GLU A 293 7.80 -28.96 32.42
C GLU A 293 8.61 -28.78 33.71
N LEU A 294 9.73 -29.49 33.84
CA LEU A 294 10.60 -29.39 34.99
C LEU A 294 11.19 -27.98 35.19
N LEU A 295 11.54 -27.28 34.10
CA LEU A 295 12.04 -25.90 34.18
C LEU A 295 10.97 -24.89 34.59
N ILE A 296 9.70 -25.18 34.31
CA ILE A 296 8.59 -24.30 34.69
C ILE A 296 8.11 -24.57 36.12
N THR A 297 8.14 -25.83 36.57
CA THR A 297 7.77 -26.19 37.95
C THR A 297 8.88 -25.86 38.96
N GLY A 298 10.14 -25.75 38.52
CA GLY A 298 11.23 -25.23 39.34
C GLY A 298 11.71 -26.19 40.43
N ASP A 299 11.75 -27.50 40.15
CA ASP A 299 12.02 -28.52 41.19
C ASP A 299 13.45 -29.11 41.12
N ILE A 300 14.35 -28.51 40.35
CA ILE A 300 15.61 -29.18 39.90
C ILE A 300 16.89 -28.46 40.39
N GLY A 301 16.75 -27.38 41.16
CA GLY A 301 17.88 -26.62 41.73
C GLY A 301 18.64 -25.74 40.72
N TRP A 302 19.43 -24.79 41.24
CA TRP A 302 20.03 -23.72 40.43
C TRP A 302 21.06 -24.21 39.40
N LYS A 303 21.86 -25.24 39.71
CA LYS A 303 22.89 -25.78 38.81
C LYS A 303 22.28 -26.32 37.53
N PHE A 304 21.28 -27.18 37.67
CA PHE A 304 20.59 -27.78 36.52
C PHE A 304 19.88 -26.70 35.69
N THR A 305 19.16 -25.78 36.34
CA THR A 305 18.45 -24.70 35.64
C THR A 305 19.41 -23.79 34.87
N SER A 306 20.58 -23.46 35.43
CA SER A 306 21.59 -22.65 34.74
C SER A 306 22.16 -23.35 33.49
N LEU A 307 22.50 -24.64 33.60
CA LEU A 307 22.94 -25.45 32.47
C LEU A 307 21.85 -25.53 31.40
N ALA A 308 20.61 -25.79 31.83
CA ALA A 308 19.47 -25.89 30.94
C ALA A 308 19.18 -24.57 30.22
N PHE A 309 19.27 -23.43 30.90
CA PHE A 309 19.13 -22.12 30.28
C PHE A 309 20.15 -21.94 29.16
N VAL A 310 21.45 -22.17 29.44
CA VAL A 310 22.53 -21.96 28.45
C VAL A 310 22.38 -22.90 27.26
N VAL A 311 22.16 -24.19 27.50
CA VAL A 311 21.99 -25.19 26.45
C VAL A 311 20.78 -24.85 25.58
N TYR A 312 19.63 -24.57 26.19
CA TYR A 312 18.39 -24.30 25.46
C TYR A 312 18.50 -22.99 24.66
N PHE A 313 19.18 -21.97 25.20
CA PHE A 313 19.47 -20.71 24.53
C PHE A 313 20.28 -20.94 23.26
N LEU A 314 21.39 -21.68 23.35
CA LEU A 314 22.28 -21.96 22.22
C LEU A 314 21.63 -22.87 21.18
N LEU A 315 20.99 -23.96 21.61
CA LEU A 315 20.32 -24.90 20.70
C LEU A 315 19.20 -24.22 19.91
N THR A 316 18.46 -23.29 20.53
CA THR A 316 17.40 -22.56 19.84
C THR A 316 17.98 -21.64 18.76
N ILE A 317 19.12 -20.98 19.03
CA ILE A 317 19.82 -20.14 18.07
C ILE A 317 20.31 -20.96 16.86
N ILE A 318 20.90 -22.14 17.11
CA ILE A 318 21.37 -23.06 16.06
C ILE A 318 20.18 -23.56 15.23
N ALA A 319 19.15 -24.06 15.89
CA ALA A 319 17.97 -24.62 15.23
C ALA A 319 17.24 -23.58 14.38
N TYR A 320 16.97 -22.38 14.90
CA TYR A 320 16.25 -21.35 14.16
C TYR A 320 17.07 -20.79 12.98
N GLY A 321 18.38 -20.63 13.17
CA GLY A 321 19.29 -20.15 12.11
C GLY A 321 19.36 -21.05 10.88
N SER A 322 19.12 -22.35 11.05
CA SER A 322 19.10 -23.32 9.95
C SER A 322 17.99 -23.07 8.92
N GLY A 323 16.98 -22.26 9.27
CA GLY A 323 15.78 -22.02 8.46
C GLY A 323 14.63 -23.01 8.72
N ALA A 324 14.83 -23.95 9.66
CA ALA A 324 13.84 -24.93 10.08
C ALA A 324 12.51 -24.28 10.52
N PRO A 325 11.37 -24.93 10.26
CA PRO A 325 10.06 -24.43 10.66
C PRO A 325 9.88 -24.62 12.17
N GLY A 326 9.79 -23.51 12.89
CA GLY A 326 9.63 -23.49 14.33
C GLY A 326 9.41 -22.09 14.86
N GLY A 327 8.61 -21.99 15.93
CA GLY A 327 8.27 -20.74 16.60
C GLY A 327 9.19 -20.43 17.76
N LEU A 328 9.38 -19.15 18.04
CA LEU A 328 10.26 -18.67 19.12
C LEU A 328 9.52 -18.41 20.44
N PHE A 329 8.18 -18.41 20.43
CA PHE A 329 7.37 -18.11 21.60
C PHE A 329 7.68 -19.05 22.76
N HIS A 330 7.65 -20.36 22.50
CA HIS A 330 7.85 -21.35 23.55
C HIS A 330 9.29 -21.34 24.11
N PRO A 331 10.36 -21.29 23.31
CA PRO A 331 11.71 -21.11 23.83
C PRO A 331 11.87 -19.86 24.70
N SER A 332 11.31 -18.72 24.29
CA SER A 332 11.39 -17.50 25.11
C SER A 332 10.64 -17.62 26.44
N LEU A 333 9.51 -18.33 26.50
CA LEU A 333 8.78 -18.57 27.74
C LEU A 333 9.57 -19.47 28.69
N VAL A 334 10.18 -20.55 28.18
CA VAL A 334 11.00 -21.48 28.97
C VAL A 334 12.28 -20.82 29.49
N LEU A 335 12.98 -20.07 28.63
CA LEU A 335 14.17 -19.32 29.02
C LEU A 335 13.84 -18.25 30.07
N GLY A 336 12.72 -17.55 29.89
CA GLY A 336 12.23 -16.60 30.87
C GLY A 336 11.89 -17.26 32.21
N SER A 337 11.26 -18.43 32.17
CA SER A 337 10.93 -19.20 33.38
C SER A 337 12.19 -19.64 34.14
N ALA A 338 13.16 -20.20 33.43
CA ALA A 338 14.45 -20.58 34.00
C ALA A 338 15.20 -19.37 34.60
N LEU A 339 15.23 -18.23 33.91
CA LEU A 339 15.85 -17.00 34.43
C LEU A 339 15.12 -16.48 35.68
N GLY A 340 13.79 -16.45 35.62
CA GLY A 340 12.94 -16.05 36.74
C GLY A 340 13.17 -16.93 37.97
N TYR A 341 13.20 -18.25 37.78
CA TYR A 341 13.50 -19.20 38.84
C TYR A 341 14.87 -18.97 39.49
N LEU A 342 15.91 -18.70 38.69
CA LEU A 342 17.26 -18.39 39.21
C LEU A 342 17.27 -17.11 40.05
N VAL A 343 16.57 -16.06 39.62
CA VAL A 343 16.42 -14.82 40.41
C VAL A 343 15.60 -15.09 41.68
N GLY A 344 14.54 -15.88 41.58
CA GLY A 344 13.68 -16.26 42.70
C GLY A 344 14.43 -17.05 43.78
N ILE A 345 15.26 -18.02 43.41
CA ILE A 345 16.15 -18.72 44.36
C ILE A 345 17.11 -17.73 45.02
N GLY A 346 17.72 -16.84 44.25
CA GLY A 346 18.65 -15.84 44.77
C GLY A 346 17.98 -14.91 45.79
N GLN A 347 16.76 -14.46 45.49
CA GLN A 347 15.96 -13.63 46.37
C GLN A 347 15.53 -14.39 47.64
N TYR A 348 15.11 -15.65 47.50
CA TYR A 348 14.75 -16.51 48.63
C TYR A 348 15.93 -16.70 49.59
N HIS A 349 17.15 -16.91 49.08
CA HIS A 349 18.34 -17.01 49.94
C HIS A 349 18.73 -15.69 50.61
N LEU A 350 18.43 -14.54 49.99
CA LEU A 350 18.83 -13.23 50.51
C LEU A 350 17.84 -12.66 51.55
N LEU A 351 16.53 -12.83 51.30
CA LEU A 351 15.47 -12.24 52.10
C LEU A 351 14.62 -13.25 52.88
N GLY A 352 14.69 -14.55 52.53
CA GLY A 352 13.81 -15.57 53.11
C GLY A 352 12.32 -15.38 52.77
N LEU A 353 12.01 -14.53 51.79
CA LEU A 353 10.67 -14.18 51.34
C LEU A 353 10.45 -14.67 49.90
N GLY A 354 9.20 -14.70 49.44
CA GLY A 354 8.86 -14.99 48.05
C GLY A 354 8.92 -16.48 47.68
N VAL A 355 8.14 -16.84 46.66
CA VAL A 355 8.11 -18.21 46.12
C VAL A 355 8.83 -18.20 44.76
N PRO A 356 9.90 -19.00 44.54
CA PRO A 356 10.66 -19.00 43.29
C PRO A 356 9.81 -19.22 42.03
N ILE A 357 8.69 -19.94 42.15
CA ILE A 357 7.76 -20.17 41.04
C ILE A 357 7.05 -18.89 40.57
N THR A 358 6.77 -17.95 41.48
CA THR A 358 6.22 -16.62 41.14
C THR A 358 7.18 -15.87 40.21
N TYR A 359 8.47 -15.88 40.55
CA TYR A 359 9.51 -15.27 39.72
C TYR A 359 9.70 -16.01 38.39
N ALA A 360 9.60 -17.33 38.37
CA ALA A 360 9.63 -18.12 37.14
C ALA A 360 8.50 -17.70 36.18
N LEU A 361 7.27 -17.60 36.68
CA LEU A 361 6.12 -17.14 35.88
C LEU A 361 6.26 -15.67 35.45
N ALA A 362 6.75 -14.80 36.33
CA ALA A 362 7.03 -13.40 35.98
C ALA A 362 8.15 -13.26 34.93
N GLY A 363 9.18 -14.10 35.02
CA GLY A 363 10.31 -14.15 34.08
C GLY A 363 9.91 -14.70 32.72
N MET A 364 9.00 -15.69 32.69
CA MET A 364 8.38 -16.23 31.48
C MET A 364 7.76 -15.11 30.65
N GLY A 365 6.94 -14.26 31.27
CA GLY A 365 6.36 -13.07 30.62
C GLY A 365 7.43 -12.06 30.20
N ALA A 366 8.38 -11.75 31.10
CA ALA A 366 9.40 -10.73 30.87
C ALA A 366 10.29 -11.02 29.65
N PHE A 367 10.81 -12.24 29.54
CA PHE A 367 11.70 -12.61 28.44
C PHE A 367 10.93 -12.69 27.11
N PHE A 368 9.73 -13.26 27.11
CA PHE A 368 8.87 -13.28 25.91
C PHE A 368 8.49 -11.86 25.44
N SER A 369 8.15 -10.98 26.38
CA SER A 369 7.84 -9.56 26.11
C SER A 369 9.02 -8.86 25.42
N ALA A 370 10.25 -9.04 25.89
CA ALA A 370 11.42 -8.41 25.27
C ALA A 370 11.79 -9.02 23.91
N VAL A 371 11.69 -10.35 23.75
CA VAL A 371 11.98 -11.02 22.47
C VAL A 371 11.00 -10.58 21.39
N SER A 372 9.71 -10.63 21.70
CA SER A 372 8.62 -10.42 20.74
C SER A 372 8.11 -8.97 20.69
N LYS A 373 8.48 -8.12 21.65
CA LYS A 373 8.03 -6.72 21.81
C LYS A 373 6.51 -6.56 22.02
N VAL A 374 5.93 -7.49 22.77
CA VAL A 374 4.49 -7.55 23.06
C VAL A 374 4.20 -7.69 24.56
N PRO A 375 4.44 -6.64 25.38
CA PRO A 375 4.22 -6.69 26.83
C PRO A 375 2.79 -7.05 27.24
N ILE A 376 1.75 -6.51 26.59
CA ILE A 376 0.37 -6.78 27.00
C ILE A 376 0.03 -8.25 26.73
N THR A 377 0.37 -8.73 25.54
CA THR A 377 0.20 -10.12 25.15
C THR A 377 0.92 -11.06 26.12
N ALA A 378 2.17 -10.74 26.49
CA ALA A 378 2.95 -11.56 27.41
C ALA A 378 2.25 -11.71 28.78
N ILE A 379 1.77 -10.60 29.35
CA ILE A 379 1.04 -10.60 30.63
C ILE A 379 -0.21 -11.47 30.51
N VAL A 380 -1.02 -11.28 29.45
CA VAL A 380 -2.27 -12.02 29.27
C VAL A 380 -2.02 -13.50 29.02
N ILE A 381 -0.98 -13.90 28.27
CA ILE A 381 -0.61 -15.33 28.11
C ILE A 381 -0.35 -15.96 29.47
N VAL A 382 0.55 -15.38 30.27
CA VAL A 382 0.93 -15.99 31.55
C VAL A 382 -0.25 -16.02 32.51
N PHE A 383 -1.01 -14.91 32.59
CA PHE A 383 -2.22 -14.83 33.41
C PHE A 383 -3.27 -15.87 32.98
N GLU A 384 -3.55 -16.02 31.69
CA GLU A 384 -4.60 -16.93 31.20
C GLU A 384 -4.21 -18.40 31.37
N MET A 385 -2.92 -18.73 31.30
CA MET A 385 -2.41 -20.09 31.53
C MET A 385 -2.39 -20.47 33.02
N THR A 386 -2.21 -19.50 33.91
CA THR A 386 -2.08 -19.74 35.37
C THR A 386 -3.39 -19.51 36.12
N THR A 387 -4.26 -18.66 35.58
CA THR A 387 -5.52 -18.19 36.19
C THR A 387 -5.33 -17.53 37.56
N ASP A 388 -4.14 -16.98 37.83
CA ASP A 388 -3.78 -16.34 39.10
C ASP A 388 -3.63 -14.82 38.92
N PHE A 389 -4.54 -14.06 39.54
CA PHE A 389 -4.54 -12.61 39.50
C PHE A 389 -3.37 -11.97 40.26
N ASN A 390 -2.79 -12.65 41.26
CA ASN A 390 -1.68 -12.11 42.04
C ASN A 390 -0.40 -11.98 41.21
N LEU A 391 -0.29 -12.72 40.09
CA LEU A 391 0.83 -12.62 39.15
C LEU A 391 0.78 -11.38 38.25
N VAL A 392 -0.37 -10.72 38.12
CA VAL A 392 -0.54 -9.62 37.17
C VAL A 392 0.40 -8.44 37.51
N LEU A 393 0.54 -8.08 38.78
CA LEU A 393 1.42 -6.99 39.21
C LEU A 393 2.92 -7.30 38.96
N PRO A 394 3.48 -8.44 39.40
CA PRO A 394 4.82 -8.89 39.01
C PRO A 394 5.05 -8.86 37.50
N LEU A 395 4.11 -9.41 36.72
CA LEU A 395 4.19 -9.49 35.26
C LEU A 395 4.22 -8.09 34.63
N MET A 396 3.42 -7.15 35.11
CA MET A 396 3.43 -5.77 34.61
C MET A 396 4.79 -5.11 34.82
N ILE A 397 5.37 -5.23 36.03
CA ILE A 397 6.68 -4.67 36.35
C ILE A 397 7.76 -5.31 35.47
N THR A 398 7.86 -6.64 35.47
CA THR A 398 8.93 -7.34 34.77
C THR A 398 8.82 -7.20 33.25
N CYS A 399 7.61 -7.31 32.66
CA CYS A 399 7.41 -7.19 31.21
C CYS A 399 7.72 -5.78 30.71
N VAL A 400 7.24 -4.73 31.39
CA VAL A 400 7.47 -3.35 30.95
C VAL A 400 8.94 -2.99 31.04
N VAL A 401 9.61 -3.32 32.15
CA VAL A 401 11.06 -3.05 32.30
C VAL A 401 11.87 -3.82 31.27
N SER A 402 11.59 -5.11 31.08
CA SER A 402 12.25 -5.96 30.08
C SER A 402 12.07 -5.42 28.66
N TYR A 403 10.85 -5.00 28.31
CA TYR A 403 10.55 -4.36 27.04
C TYR A 403 11.38 -3.09 26.82
N LEU A 404 11.39 -2.17 27.79
CA LEU A 404 12.10 -0.88 27.71
C LEU A 404 13.61 -1.08 27.55
N VAL A 405 14.21 -1.97 28.36
CA VAL A 405 15.64 -2.30 28.29
C VAL A 405 15.99 -2.89 26.93
N ALA A 406 15.21 -3.86 26.45
CA ALA A 406 15.44 -4.44 25.14
C ALA A 406 15.24 -3.43 24.01
N ASP A 407 14.40 -2.40 24.18
CA ASP A 407 14.07 -1.44 23.10
C ASP A 407 15.17 -0.41 22.90
N GLN A 408 15.81 -0.02 24.00
CA GLN A 408 17.01 0.80 23.96
C GLN A 408 18.18 0.09 23.25
N LEU A 409 18.35 -1.21 23.47
CA LEU A 409 19.42 -2.00 22.84
C LEU A 409 19.13 -2.34 21.38
N ALA A 410 17.87 -2.66 21.06
CA ALA A 410 17.48 -3.16 19.76
C ALA A 410 16.06 -2.68 19.42
N LYS A 411 15.98 -1.62 18.60
CA LYS A 411 14.72 -1.08 18.09
C LYS A 411 13.93 -2.10 17.26
N GLY A 412 12.62 -2.15 17.46
CA GLY A 412 11.67 -2.97 16.70
C GLY A 412 11.59 -4.43 17.16
N SER A 413 10.50 -5.11 16.81
CA SER A 413 10.29 -6.53 17.17
C SER A 413 11.22 -7.45 16.38
N LEU A 414 11.55 -8.62 16.97
CA LEU A 414 12.31 -9.64 16.25
C LEU A 414 11.62 -10.05 14.95
N TYR A 415 10.29 -10.18 14.96
CA TYR A 415 9.52 -10.55 13.76
C TYR A 415 9.58 -9.49 12.67
N GLN A 416 9.60 -8.20 13.03
CA GLN A 416 9.83 -7.12 12.08
C GLN A 416 11.22 -7.23 11.44
N ARG A 417 12.28 -7.41 12.24
CA ARG A 417 13.65 -7.54 11.72
C ARG A 417 13.82 -8.78 10.82
N LEU A 418 13.17 -9.88 11.17
CA LEU A 418 13.15 -11.10 10.35
C LEU A 418 12.43 -10.87 9.01
N LEU A 419 11.40 -10.03 8.98
CA LEU A 419 10.68 -9.64 7.77
C LEU A 419 11.51 -8.69 6.90
N GLU A 420 12.14 -7.67 7.51
CA GLU A 420 13.06 -6.72 6.84
C GLU A 420 14.23 -7.46 6.18
N ARG A 421 14.78 -8.46 6.86
CA ARG A 421 15.84 -9.34 6.32
C ARG A 421 15.40 -10.11 5.07
N LYS A 422 14.11 -10.40 4.91
CA LYS A 422 13.55 -11.02 3.69
C LYS A 422 13.31 -10.01 2.56
N GLY A 423 13.73 -8.75 2.73
CA GLY A 423 13.55 -7.67 1.75
C GLY A 423 12.23 -6.91 1.89
N TYR A 424 11.42 -7.23 2.89
CA TYR A 424 10.13 -6.59 3.13
C TYR A 424 10.26 -5.55 4.25
N SER A 425 10.43 -4.29 3.88
CA SER A 425 10.44 -3.19 4.85
C SER A 425 9.01 -2.75 5.11
N LEU A 426 8.50 -3.02 6.32
CA LEU A 426 7.19 -2.48 6.71
C LEU A 426 7.23 -0.96 6.57
N PRO A 427 6.20 -0.33 5.98
CA PRO A 427 6.11 1.12 6.00
C PRO A 427 6.14 1.53 7.47
N GLN A 428 7.22 2.19 7.88
CA GLN A 428 7.23 2.82 9.19
C GLN A 428 6.02 3.74 9.20
N VAL A 429 5.24 3.72 10.29
CA VAL A 429 4.31 4.81 10.59
C VAL A 429 5.18 6.03 10.94
N LYS A 430 5.93 6.53 9.96
CA LYS A 430 6.13 7.95 9.86
C LYS A 430 4.75 8.47 9.56
N VAL A 431 4.32 9.46 10.33
CA VAL A 431 3.26 10.37 9.92
C VAL A 431 3.81 11.15 8.72
N ASP A 432 4.01 10.46 7.61
CA ASP A 432 4.38 11.05 6.34
C ASP A 432 3.12 11.74 5.84
N LYS A 433 3.28 13.03 5.52
CA LYS A 433 2.25 13.89 4.94
C LYS A 433 1.70 13.38 3.58
N SER A 434 2.08 12.17 3.16
CA SER A 434 1.73 11.52 1.89
C SER A 434 0.53 10.58 1.97
N THR A 435 0.06 10.19 3.17
CA THR A 435 -1.24 9.52 3.31
C THR A 435 -2.35 10.55 3.09
N LEU A 436 -3.56 10.13 2.67
CA LEU A 436 -4.76 10.99 2.56
C LEU A 436 -4.97 11.94 3.78
N VAL A 437 -4.41 11.57 4.93
CA VAL A 437 -4.34 12.33 6.20
C VAL A 437 -3.61 13.68 6.07
N GLY A 438 -2.69 13.86 5.13
CA GLY A 438 -1.92 15.10 4.93
C GLY A 438 -2.43 16.03 3.83
N LEU A 439 -3.38 15.58 3.00
CA LEU A 439 -3.92 16.37 1.89
C LEU A 439 -4.91 17.42 2.39
N LYS A 440 -4.89 18.60 1.77
CA LYS A 440 -5.85 19.68 2.01
C LYS A 440 -6.87 19.76 0.89
N ALA A 441 -7.99 20.43 1.15
CA ALA A 441 -9.01 20.74 0.17
C ALA A 441 -8.41 21.44 -1.07
N SER A 442 -7.41 22.32 -0.90
CA SER A 442 -6.68 22.99 -1.98
C SER A 442 -5.97 22.07 -2.96
N ASP A 443 -5.62 20.87 -2.52
CA ASP A 443 -4.78 19.92 -3.26
C ASP A 443 -5.64 19.03 -4.18
N ILE A 444 -6.95 18.96 -3.91
CA ILE A 444 -7.90 18.05 -4.56
C ILE A 444 -9.01 18.82 -5.30
N MET A 445 -9.32 20.04 -4.86
CA MET A 445 -10.42 20.83 -5.42
C MET A 445 -10.25 21.15 -6.90
N GLN A 446 -11.37 21.17 -7.63
CA GLN A 446 -11.44 21.72 -8.97
C GLN A 446 -11.49 23.25 -8.90
N ARG A 447 -10.48 23.92 -9.44
CA ARG A 447 -10.36 25.40 -9.41
C ARG A 447 -11.20 26.11 -10.48
N ARG A 448 -11.46 25.45 -11.61
CA ARG A 448 -12.31 26.00 -12.68
C ARG A 448 -13.75 25.57 -12.42
N VAL A 449 -14.46 26.35 -11.61
CA VAL A 449 -15.85 26.08 -11.26
C VAL A 449 -16.77 26.89 -12.15
N GLU A 450 -17.68 26.22 -12.84
CA GLU A 450 -18.79 26.90 -13.52
C GLU A 450 -19.81 27.37 -12.49
N THR A 451 -20.23 28.63 -12.57
CA THR A 451 -21.12 29.26 -11.57
C THR A 451 -22.26 29.99 -12.24
N LEU A 452 -23.41 30.05 -11.57
CA LEU A 452 -24.57 30.82 -12.03
C LEU A 452 -24.71 32.13 -11.24
N GLY A 453 -25.20 33.19 -11.89
CA GLY A 453 -25.47 34.46 -11.24
C GLY A 453 -26.77 34.42 -10.42
N SER A 454 -26.79 35.07 -9.24
CA SER A 454 -27.98 35.06 -8.37
C SER A 454 -29.23 35.72 -8.98
N GLN A 455 -29.05 36.61 -9.95
CA GLN A 455 -30.15 37.31 -10.66
C GLN A 455 -30.50 36.66 -12.01
N MET A 456 -29.83 35.55 -12.38
CA MET A 456 -30.18 34.78 -13.57
C MET A 456 -31.59 34.22 -13.39
N THR A 457 -32.38 34.14 -14.46
CA THR A 457 -33.76 33.62 -14.40
C THR A 457 -33.78 32.09 -14.39
N LEU A 458 -34.85 31.51 -13.87
CA LEU A 458 -35.04 30.06 -13.81
C LEU A 458 -34.97 29.41 -15.21
N ASP A 459 -35.54 30.03 -16.25
CA ASP A 459 -35.47 29.53 -17.64
C ASP A 459 -34.04 29.49 -18.17
N GLN A 460 -33.25 30.54 -17.90
CA GLN A 460 -31.84 30.59 -18.27
C GLN A 460 -31.03 29.54 -17.49
N ALA A 461 -31.37 29.27 -16.22
CA ALA A 461 -30.80 28.20 -15.44
C ALA A 461 -31.09 26.84 -16.10
N ILE A 462 -32.35 26.55 -16.43
CA ILE A 462 -32.77 25.30 -17.09
C ILE A 462 -32.02 25.09 -18.41
N GLN A 463 -31.86 26.14 -19.21
CA GLN A 463 -31.09 26.07 -20.45
C GLN A 463 -29.60 25.78 -20.18
N THR A 464 -29.03 26.37 -19.14
CA THR A 464 -27.64 26.14 -18.74
C THR A 464 -27.42 24.69 -18.26
N PHE A 465 -28.34 24.16 -17.45
CA PHE A 465 -28.32 22.76 -17.04
C PHE A 465 -28.44 21.81 -18.24
N SER A 466 -29.26 22.15 -19.25
CA SER A 466 -29.42 21.34 -20.46
C SER A 466 -28.16 21.31 -21.34
N ASN A 467 -27.36 22.38 -21.30
CA ASN A 467 -26.12 22.51 -22.07
C ASN A 467 -24.87 22.00 -21.31
N SER A 468 -25.02 21.58 -20.05
CA SER A 468 -23.92 21.13 -19.19
C SER A 468 -24.12 19.68 -18.75
N SER A 469 -23.03 19.00 -18.38
CA SER A 469 -23.10 17.70 -17.71
C SER A 469 -23.21 17.82 -16.17
N HIS A 470 -23.25 19.05 -15.64
CA HIS A 470 -23.25 19.29 -14.20
C HIS A 470 -24.66 19.18 -13.62
N ARG A 471 -24.84 18.32 -12.61
CA ARG A 471 -26.12 18.17 -11.90
C ARG A 471 -26.40 19.24 -10.84
N GLY A 472 -25.58 20.30 -10.80
CA GLY A 472 -25.72 21.38 -9.82
C GLY A 472 -24.58 22.38 -9.89
N PHE A 473 -24.90 23.64 -9.63
CA PHE A 473 -24.01 24.78 -9.79
C PHE A 473 -23.98 25.64 -8.52
N PRO A 474 -22.79 26.11 -8.09
CA PRO A 474 -22.69 27.19 -7.12
C PRO A 474 -23.29 28.48 -7.69
N VAL A 475 -24.08 29.17 -6.89
CA VAL A 475 -24.69 30.45 -7.23
C VAL A 475 -23.87 31.56 -6.59
N VAL A 476 -23.44 32.53 -7.39
CA VAL A 476 -22.57 33.63 -6.95
C VAL A 476 -23.20 34.99 -7.19
N ALA A 477 -22.92 35.92 -6.28
CA ALA A 477 -23.23 37.34 -6.42
C ALA A 477 -21.95 38.14 -6.20
N GLN A 478 -21.52 38.92 -7.21
CA GLN A 478 -20.28 39.71 -7.15
C GLN A 478 -19.03 38.88 -6.74
N GLY A 479 -18.95 37.62 -7.19
CA GLY A 479 -17.85 36.70 -6.89
C GLY A 479 -17.89 36.05 -5.48
N LYS A 480 -18.92 36.34 -4.68
CA LYS A 480 -19.18 35.68 -3.39
C LYS A 480 -20.17 34.54 -3.57
N LEU A 481 -19.96 33.43 -2.87
CA LEU A 481 -20.88 32.30 -2.86
C LEU A 481 -22.13 32.67 -2.04
N VAL A 482 -23.31 32.61 -2.66
CA VAL A 482 -24.59 32.94 -2.00
C VAL A 482 -25.56 31.76 -1.92
N GLY A 483 -25.37 30.74 -2.75
CA GLY A 483 -26.21 29.55 -2.76
C GLY A 483 -25.66 28.41 -3.60
N ILE A 484 -26.40 27.32 -3.66
CA ILE A 484 -26.21 26.24 -4.64
C ILE A 484 -27.56 25.86 -5.23
N ILE A 485 -27.61 25.61 -6.53
CA ILE A 485 -28.82 25.12 -7.20
C ILE A 485 -28.52 23.78 -7.84
N THR A 486 -29.42 22.82 -7.67
CA THR A 486 -29.30 21.47 -8.22
C THR A 486 -30.41 21.18 -9.22
N GLN A 487 -30.24 20.11 -10.00
CA GLN A 487 -31.27 19.66 -10.92
C GLN A 487 -32.56 19.24 -10.20
N GLU A 488 -32.46 18.75 -8.96
CA GLU A 488 -33.62 18.43 -8.11
C GLU A 488 -34.37 19.69 -7.68
N ASP A 489 -33.65 20.77 -7.32
CA ASP A 489 -34.27 22.05 -6.97
C ASP A 489 -35.04 22.63 -8.15
N ILE A 490 -34.50 22.50 -9.36
CA ILE A 490 -35.20 22.89 -10.60
C ILE A 490 -36.44 22.02 -10.82
N ALA A 491 -36.30 20.70 -10.71
CA ALA A 491 -37.41 19.77 -10.96
C ALA A 491 -38.59 20.00 -10.00
N LYS A 492 -38.31 20.33 -8.72
CA LYS A 492 -39.35 20.62 -7.73
C LYS A 492 -40.11 21.92 -8.01
N ASN A 493 -39.43 22.93 -8.54
CA ASN A 493 -39.97 24.27 -8.67
C ASN A 493 -40.44 24.62 -10.09
N ARG A 494 -40.20 23.75 -11.08
CA ARG A 494 -40.49 23.99 -12.50
C ARG A 494 -41.96 24.31 -12.78
N ASP A 495 -42.88 23.62 -12.10
CA ASP A 495 -44.33 23.76 -12.34
C ASP A 495 -44.99 24.76 -11.38
N GLN A 496 -44.25 25.25 -10.38
CA GLN A 496 -44.78 26.08 -9.28
C GLN A 496 -44.38 27.56 -9.39
N LEU A 497 -43.27 27.87 -10.07
CA LEU A 497 -42.74 29.23 -10.18
C LEU A 497 -42.65 29.67 -11.65
N PRO A 498 -43.00 30.93 -11.97
CA PRO A 498 -42.86 31.45 -13.32
C PRO A 498 -41.38 31.47 -13.76
N GLY A 499 -41.09 31.19 -15.03
CA GLY A 499 -39.72 31.04 -15.57
C GLY A 499 -38.82 32.27 -15.45
N ASN A 500 -39.41 33.46 -15.26
CA ASN A 500 -38.68 34.72 -15.02
C ASN A 500 -38.25 34.92 -13.54
N THR A 501 -38.56 33.97 -12.65
CA THR A 501 -38.16 34.02 -11.24
C THR A 501 -36.64 33.97 -11.12
N PRO A 502 -36.00 34.84 -10.32
CA PRO A 502 -34.55 34.82 -10.15
C PRO A 502 -34.09 33.59 -9.35
N ILE A 503 -32.95 33.00 -9.73
CA ILE A 503 -32.38 31.81 -9.09
C ILE A 503 -32.20 31.98 -7.57
N LYS A 504 -31.97 33.21 -7.06
CA LYS A 504 -31.85 33.47 -5.62
C LYS A 504 -33.04 32.98 -4.79
N GLU A 505 -34.23 32.88 -5.39
CA GLU A 505 -35.47 32.43 -4.73
C GLU A 505 -35.68 30.92 -4.79
N VAL A 506 -34.91 30.23 -5.64
CA VAL A 506 -35.01 28.78 -5.89
C VAL A 506 -33.82 28.01 -5.33
N MET A 507 -32.65 28.65 -5.26
CA MET A 507 -31.41 28.04 -4.77
C MET A 507 -31.51 27.64 -3.29
N THR A 508 -30.72 26.65 -2.87
CA THR A 508 -30.46 26.41 -1.46
C THR A 508 -29.51 27.51 -0.94
N PRO A 509 -29.97 28.39 -0.02
CA PRO A 509 -29.13 29.46 0.53
C PRO A 509 -28.13 28.89 1.52
N GLN A 510 -26.99 29.56 1.69
CA GLN A 510 -25.94 29.20 2.66
C GLN A 510 -25.51 27.71 2.61
N PRO A 511 -24.98 27.24 1.46
CA PRO A 511 -24.57 25.85 1.32
C PRO A 511 -23.46 25.52 2.33
N ILE A 512 -23.40 24.25 2.75
CA ILE A 512 -22.29 23.74 3.53
C ILE A 512 -21.02 23.85 2.69
N THR A 513 -19.96 24.42 3.25
CA THR A 513 -18.68 24.67 2.57
C THR A 513 -17.50 24.23 3.41
N VAL A 514 -16.35 24.10 2.76
CA VAL A 514 -15.06 23.87 3.41
C VAL A 514 -14.08 24.98 3.02
N ARG A 515 -13.10 25.25 3.89
CA ARG A 515 -12.02 26.18 3.59
C ARG A 515 -10.94 25.47 2.77
N HIS A 516 -10.23 26.21 1.92
CA HIS A 516 -9.16 25.64 1.10
C HIS A 516 -8.04 24.96 1.92
N ASN A 517 -7.84 25.38 3.18
CA ASN A 517 -6.81 24.82 4.07
C ASN A 517 -7.29 23.62 4.90
N ASP A 518 -8.57 23.25 4.82
CA ASP A 518 -9.12 22.14 5.59
C ASP A 518 -8.56 20.81 5.10
N THR A 519 -8.34 19.87 6.02
CA THR A 519 -7.81 18.54 5.72
C THR A 519 -8.83 17.68 4.98
N LEU A 520 -8.39 16.77 4.10
CA LEU A 520 -9.26 15.86 3.36
C LEU A 520 -10.13 14.99 4.30
N SER A 521 -9.61 14.58 5.46
CA SER A 521 -10.40 13.88 6.49
C SER A 521 -11.64 14.66 6.93
N HIS A 522 -11.50 15.98 7.09
CA HIS A 522 -12.61 16.88 7.41
C HIS A 522 -13.59 17.01 6.24
N VAL A 523 -13.08 17.11 5.01
CA VAL A 523 -13.91 17.13 3.79
C VAL A 523 -14.75 15.84 3.68
N LEU A 524 -14.12 14.67 3.86
CA LEU A 524 -14.78 13.36 3.85
C LEU A 524 -15.81 13.22 4.97
N TYR A 525 -15.49 13.71 6.17
CA TYR A 525 -16.42 13.75 7.29
C TYR A 525 -17.69 14.53 6.92
N ILE A 526 -17.54 15.72 6.32
CA ILE A 526 -18.68 16.56 5.93
C ILE A 526 -19.51 15.90 4.81
N LEU A 527 -18.86 15.38 3.76
CA LEU A 527 -19.56 14.68 2.67
C LEU A 527 -20.40 13.52 3.21
N ASN A 528 -19.83 12.70 4.10
CA ASN A 528 -20.53 11.54 4.65
C ASN A 528 -21.58 11.93 5.70
N ARG A 529 -21.29 12.88 6.59
CA ARG A 529 -22.20 13.31 7.66
C ARG A 529 -23.48 13.92 7.10
N TYR A 530 -23.36 14.72 6.05
CA TYR A 530 -24.47 15.44 5.43
C TYR A 530 -24.96 14.79 4.12
N GLN A 531 -24.41 13.63 3.75
CA GLN A 531 -24.75 12.89 2.52
C GLN A 531 -24.71 13.77 1.26
N LEU A 532 -23.66 14.60 1.17
CA LEU A 532 -23.46 15.54 0.07
C LEU A 532 -22.60 14.91 -1.02
N ASN A 533 -22.96 15.16 -2.29
CA ASN A 533 -22.18 14.71 -3.44
C ASN A 533 -21.08 15.70 -3.87
N ARG A 534 -21.17 16.95 -3.40
CA ARG A 534 -20.26 18.04 -3.75
C ARG A 534 -20.15 19.05 -2.61
N LEU A 535 -18.97 19.65 -2.46
CA LEU A 535 -18.67 20.68 -1.47
C LEU A 535 -18.00 21.87 -2.15
N PRO A 536 -18.62 23.07 -2.13
CA PRO A 536 -17.93 24.28 -2.52
C PRO A 536 -16.79 24.59 -1.53
N VAL A 537 -15.64 24.96 -2.08
CA VAL A 537 -14.45 25.36 -1.33
C VAL A 537 -14.33 26.87 -1.38
N ILE A 538 -14.21 27.49 -0.21
CA ILE A 538 -14.16 28.94 -0.07
C ILE A 538 -12.85 29.43 0.54
N GLU A 539 -12.49 30.65 0.18
CA GLU A 539 -11.48 31.46 0.86
C GLU A 539 -12.17 32.71 1.39
N SER A 540 -12.33 32.76 2.72
CA SER A 540 -13.20 33.71 3.45
C SER A 540 -14.67 33.65 3.03
N ILE A 541 -15.03 34.23 1.87
CA ILE A 541 -16.40 34.33 1.33
C ILE A 541 -16.41 34.10 -0.21
N LYS A 542 -15.23 34.04 -0.84
CA LYS A 542 -15.10 33.82 -2.28
C LYS A 542 -15.03 32.34 -2.58
N LEU A 543 -15.71 31.92 -3.64
CA LEU A 543 -15.61 30.56 -4.15
C LEU A 543 -14.26 30.38 -4.86
N VAL A 544 -13.44 29.43 -4.38
CA VAL A 544 -12.11 29.13 -4.93
C VAL A 544 -12.02 27.74 -5.55
N GLY A 545 -12.98 26.86 -5.26
CA GLY A 545 -13.05 25.55 -5.89
C GLY A 545 -14.33 24.79 -5.54
N ILE A 546 -14.44 23.58 -6.06
CA ILE A 546 -15.46 22.60 -5.68
C ILE A 546 -14.80 21.22 -5.57
N ILE A 547 -15.20 20.42 -4.59
CA ILE A 547 -14.75 19.04 -4.41
C ILE A 547 -15.94 18.12 -4.60
N THR A 548 -15.78 17.09 -5.43
CA THR A 548 -16.77 16.01 -5.58
C THR A 548 -16.21 14.68 -5.08
N PHE A 549 -17.08 13.70 -4.83
CA PHE A 549 -16.66 12.36 -4.44
C PHE A 549 -15.72 11.72 -5.48
N SER A 550 -15.98 11.97 -6.77
CA SER A 550 -15.13 11.51 -7.88
C SER A 550 -13.72 12.11 -7.84
N ASP A 551 -13.55 13.35 -7.38
CA ASP A 551 -12.22 13.97 -7.25
C ASP A 551 -11.39 13.30 -6.17
N ILE A 552 -12.03 12.87 -5.07
CA ILE A 552 -11.37 12.15 -3.98
C ILE A 552 -10.96 10.75 -4.44
N ILE A 553 -11.84 10.02 -5.12
CA ILE A 553 -11.53 8.69 -5.68
C ILE A 553 -10.37 8.79 -6.67
N ARG A 554 -10.36 9.81 -7.55
CA ARG A 554 -9.25 10.03 -8.48
C ARG A 554 -7.94 10.33 -7.76
N ALA A 555 -7.98 11.17 -6.72
CA ALA A 555 -6.79 11.45 -5.92
C ALA A 555 -6.23 10.19 -5.25
N GLU A 556 -7.09 9.30 -4.75
CA GLU A 556 -6.70 8.01 -4.17
C GLU A 556 -6.15 7.04 -5.23
N ALA A 557 -6.81 6.93 -6.39
CA ALA A 557 -6.34 6.10 -7.50
C ALA A 557 -4.95 6.53 -8.00
N ASN A 558 -4.70 7.83 -8.12
CA ASN A 558 -3.40 8.36 -8.55
C ASN A 558 -2.31 8.08 -7.50
N GLN A 559 -2.63 8.12 -6.21
CA GLN A 559 -1.68 7.72 -5.16
C GLN A 559 -1.33 6.23 -5.22
N LEU A 560 -2.30 5.37 -5.50
CA LEU A 560 -2.09 3.93 -5.62
C LEU A 560 -1.25 3.56 -6.85
N SER A 561 -1.37 4.31 -7.94
CA SER A 561 -0.62 4.08 -9.20
C SER A 561 0.82 4.61 -9.17
N GLY A 562 1.19 5.45 -8.19
CA GLY A 562 2.53 6.05 -8.10
C GLY A 562 2.85 7.09 -9.19
N GLU A 563 1.89 7.44 -10.04
CA GLU A 563 2.04 8.44 -11.08
C GLU A 563 1.89 9.85 -10.48
N LYS A 564 2.98 10.63 -10.50
CA LYS A 564 2.94 12.08 -10.25
C LYS A 564 2.38 12.82 -11.47
N GLU A 565 1.17 12.48 -11.89
CA GLU A 565 0.43 13.39 -12.77
C GLU A 565 -0.07 14.58 -11.95
N GLN A 566 0.12 15.78 -12.49
CA GLN A 566 -0.46 17.00 -11.90
C GLN A 566 -1.97 16.82 -11.81
N LEU A 567 -2.48 16.79 -10.58
CA LEU A 567 -3.90 16.70 -10.29
C LEU A 567 -4.66 17.83 -11.01
N GLY A 568 -5.41 17.45 -12.04
CA GLY A 568 -6.27 18.26 -12.88
C GLY A 568 -7.05 17.34 -13.82
N PRO A 569 -8.16 17.79 -14.43
CA PRO A 569 -8.87 16.97 -15.39
C PRO A 569 -7.96 16.70 -16.59
N SER A 570 -7.50 15.46 -16.78
CA SER A 570 -7.06 15.03 -18.10
C SER A 570 -8.34 14.76 -18.91
N PRO A 571 -8.62 15.54 -19.96
CA PRO A 571 -9.64 15.14 -20.92
C PRO A 571 -9.24 13.81 -21.56
N ASP A 572 -10.21 13.06 -22.09
CA ASP A 572 -9.92 11.89 -22.92
C ASP A 572 -8.85 12.24 -23.97
N PRO A 573 -7.85 11.37 -24.19
CA PRO A 573 -6.75 11.66 -25.10
C PRO A 573 -7.30 11.93 -26.51
N SER A 574 -6.63 12.81 -27.24
CA SER A 574 -7.06 13.14 -28.60
C SER A 574 -6.94 11.93 -29.52
N TYR A 575 -7.97 11.72 -30.34
CA TYR A 575 -8.04 10.59 -31.27
C TYR A 575 -7.71 11.06 -32.69
N GLY A 576 -6.70 10.48 -33.32
CA GLY A 576 -6.36 10.83 -34.70
C GLY A 576 -7.10 9.98 -35.72
N VAL A 577 -7.82 10.65 -36.61
CA VAL A 577 -8.71 10.05 -37.63
C VAL A 577 -8.13 10.06 -39.03
N TYR A 578 -7.05 10.79 -39.26
CA TYR A 578 -6.39 10.87 -40.55
C TYR A 578 -4.91 11.15 -40.37
N TYR A 579 -4.08 10.44 -41.12
CA TYR A 579 -2.63 10.64 -41.16
C TYR A 579 -2.11 10.48 -42.58
N THR A 580 -1.15 11.31 -42.97
CA THR A 580 -0.28 11.09 -44.13
C THR A 580 1.17 11.29 -43.74
N ARG A 581 2.05 10.52 -44.39
CA ARG A 581 3.48 10.50 -44.12
C ARG A 581 4.27 10.73 -45.40
N ALA A 582 5.25 11.62 -45.32
CA ALA A 582 6.29 11.77 -46.33
C ALA A 582 7.56 11.00 -45.89
N PRO A 583 8.54 10.75 -46.78
CA PRO A 583 9.83 10.16 -46.39
C PRO A 583 10.50 10.98 -45.28
N ALA A 584 10.90 10.30 -44.20
CA ALA A 584 11.54 10.95 -43.06
C ALA A 584 13.04 11.15 -43.36
N THR A 585 13.40 12.34 -43.81
CA THR A 585 14.74 12.70 -44.32
C THR A 585 15.43 13.81 -43.53
N GLY A 586 14.73 14.49 -42.62
CA GLY A 586 15.28 15.60 -41.85
C GLY A 586 15.75 15.23 -40.44
N SER A 587 16.66 16.04 -39.89
CA SER A 587 17.20 15.91 -38.52
C SER A 587 16.24 16.31 -37.39
N GLY A 588 15.08 16.90 -37.71
CA GLY A 588 14.06 17.29 -36.72
C GLY A 588 12.69 17.55 -37.33
N ARG A 589 11.73 17.97 -36.49
CA ARG A 589 10.34 18.23 -36.92
C ARG A 589 9.79 19.54 -36.39
N MET A 590 9.08 20.24 -37.26
CA MET A 590 8.34 21.45 -36.96
C MET A 590 6.84 21.21 -37.04
N LEU A 591 6.10 21.53 -35.99
CA LEU A 591 4.65 21.45 -35.97
C LEU A 591 4.05 22.77 -36.46
N VAL A 592 3.17 22.68 -37.46
CA VAL A 592 2.40 23.81 -38.00
C VAL A 592 0.92 23.52 -37.82
N PRO A 593 0.28 24.01 -36.75
CA PRO A 593 -1.16 23.88 -36.57
C PRO A 593 -1.88 24.74 -37.61
N LEU A 594 -2.65 24.09 -38.48
CA LEU A 594 -3.46 24.74 -39.50
C LEU A 594 -4.90 24.77 -39.01
N ALA A 595 -5.60 25.88 -39.29
CA ALA A 595 -7.01 26.05 -38.94
C ALA A 595 -7.75 26.95 -39.93
N ASN A 596 -7.05 27.92 -40.51
CA ASN A 596 -7.61 28.85 -41.49
C ASN A 596 -6.94 28.64 -42.87
N PRO A 597 -7.72 28.26 -43.91
CA PRO A 597 -7.22 28.11 -45.28
C PRO A 597 -6.59 29.36 -45.88
N GLN A 598 -6.99 30.56 -45.45
CA GLN A 598 -6.45 31.82 -45.96
C GLN A 598 -5.04 32.11 -45.43
N SER A 599 -4.75 31.75 -44.18
CA SER A 599 -3.42 31.97 -43.58
C SER A 599 -2.46 30.80 -43.77
N ALA A 600 -2.97 29.61 -44.10
CA ALA A 600 -2.17 28.40 -44.21
C ALA A 600 -1.02 28.52 -45.24
N PRO A 601 -1.21 29.06 -46.46
CA PRO A 601 -0.12 29.18 -47.43
C PRO A 601 1.07 29.98 -46.90
N VAL A 602 0.80 31.11 -46.24
CA VAL A 602 1.83 31.99 -45.68
C VAL A 602 2.55 31.34 -44.50
N LEU A 603 1.81 30.68 -43.61
CA LEU A 603 2.41 29.95 -42.49
C LEU A 603 3.31 28.81 -42.98
N LEU A 604 2.88 28.09 -44.03
CA LEU A 604 3.65 27.00 -44.61
C LEU A 604 4.90 27.51 -45.35
N GLU A 605 4.82 28.65 -46.03
CA GLU A 605 5.98 29.23 -46.71
C GLU A 605 7.08 29.61 -45.71
N ILE A 606 6.69 30.26 -44.61
CA ILE A 606 7.61 30.61 -43.51
C ILE A 606 8.14 29.33 -42.83
N ALA A 607 7.26 28.36 -42.55
CA ALA A 607 7.68 27.08 -41.98
C ALA A 607 8.69 26.36 -42.90
N THR A 608 8.51 26.45 -44.21
CA THR A 608 9.41 25.84 -45.20
C THR A 608 10.75 26.56 -45.22
N ALA A 609 10.80 27.88 -45.08
CA ALA A 609 12.06 28.62 -44.99
C ALA A 609 12.88 28.21 -43.76
N ILE A 610 12.23 28.16 -42.59
CA ILE A 610 12.88 27.73 -41.35
C ILE A 610 13.22 26.24 -41.40
N GLY A 611 12.35 25.42 -42.00
CA GLY A 611 12.55 23.98 -42.16
C GLY A 611 13.76 23.65 -43.02
N ARG A 612 13.97 24.35 -44.15
CA ARG A 612 15.15 24.17 -45.00
C ARG A 612 16.45 24.55 -44.33
N ASP A 613 16.45 25.65 -43.57
CA ASP A 613 17.64 26.11 -42.85
C ASP A 613 18.04 25.14 -41.71
N ARG A 614 17.05 24.62 -40.98
CA ARG A 614 17.28 23.73 -39.82
C ARG A 614 17.23 22.25 -40.16
N ASP A 615 17.07 21.88 -41.43
CA ASP A 615 16.86 20.51 -41.88
C ASP A 615 15.69 19.81 -41.14
N TYR A 616 14.57 20.52 -40.98
CA TYR A 616 13.36 20.02 -40.32
C TYR A 616 12.26 19.67 -41.30
N GLU A 617 11.52 18.61 -40.99
CA GLU A 617 10.30 18.22 -41.67
C GLU A 617 9.09 18.96 -41.09
N LEU A 618 8.04 19.12 -41.89
CA LEU A 618 6.81 19.77 -41.45
C LEU A 618 5.77 18.75 -41.02
N GLU A 619 5.24 18.89 -39.82
CA GLU A 619 4.08 18.18 -39.32
C GLU A 619 2.89 19.15 -39.27
N CYS A 620 1.94 19.02 -40.20
CA CYS A 620 0.75 19.85 -40.26
C CYS A 620 -0.40 19.20 -39.49
N LEU A 621 -0.91 19.88 -38.47
CA LEU A 621 -1.97 19.36 -37.61
C LEU A 621 -3.23 20.19 -37.76
N GLN A 622 -4.36 19.52 -38.01
CA GLN A 622 -5.70 20.09 -37.85
C GLN A 622 -6.39 19.41 -36.67
N VAL A 623 -6.90 20.21 -35.73
CA VAL A 623 -7.72 19.69 -34.62
C VAL A 623 -9.18 20.02 -34.88
N ILE A 624 -10.05 19.02 -34.77
CA ILE A 624 -11.51 19.16 -34.78
C ILE A 624 -11.98 19.11 -33.33
N PRO A 625 -12.42 20.24 -32.76
CA PRO A 625 -12.94 20.26 -31.40
C PRO A 625 -14.31 19.57 -31.33
N ILE A 626 -14.53 18.76 -30.30
CA ILE A 626 -15.83 18.11 -30.03
C ILE A 626 -16.28 18.37 -28.58
N SER A 627 -17.58 18.20 -28.33
CA SER A 627 -18.16 18.36 -27.00
C SER A 627 -17.51 17.43 -25.97
N ARG A 628 -17.33 17.90 -24.72
CA ARG A 628 -16.84 17.09 -23.58
C ARG A 628 -17.77 15.92 -23.19
N SER A 629 -18.99 15.90 -23.71
CA SER A 629 -19.96 14.82 -23.48
C SER A 629 -19.83 13.64 -24.46
N SER A 630 -18.94 13.71 -25.46
CA SER A 630 -18.85 12.71 -26.54
C SER A 630 -17.42 12.19 -26.65
N SER A 631 -17.19 10.88 -26.59
CA SER A 631 -15.82 10.33 -26.65
C SER A 631 -15.13 10.65 -27.99
N PRO A 632 -13.87 11.16 -28.00
CA PRO A 632 -13.13 11.45 -29.23
C PRO A 632 -12.97 10.23 -30.15
N ALA A 633 -12.90 9.03 -29.58
CA ALA A 633 -12.75 7.78 -30.33
C ALA A 633 -14.07 7.29 -30.95
N GLN A 634 -15.23 7.72 -30.44
CA GLN A 634 -16.55 7.23 -30.86
C GLN A 634 -17.36 8.28 -31.63
N THR A 635 -16.90 9.53 -31.66
CA THR A 635 -17.64 10.63 -32.30
C THR A 635 -17.36 10.65 -33.80
N ALA A 636 -18.40 10.47 -34.61
CA ALA A 636 -18.33 10.68 -36.05
C ALA A 636 -18.23 12.18 -36.36
N VAL A 637 -17.24 12.58 -37.17
CA VAL A 637 -17.03 13.98 -37.60
C VAL A 637 -16.69 14.04 -39.08
N ASP A 638 -17.23 15.04 -39.76
CA ASP A 638 -16.89 15.32 -41.15
C ASP A 638 -15.47 15.91 -41.25
N THR A 639 -14.58 15.15 -41.89
CA THR A 639 -13.18 15.56 -42.10
C THR A 639 -12.96 16.28 -43.44
N THR A 640 -13.99 16.50 -44.25
CA THR A 640 -13.86 16.97 -45.64
C THR A 640 -13.13 18.30 -45.75
N LYS A 641 -13.50 19.31 -44.94
CA LYS A 641 -12.83 20.62 -44.93
C LYS A 641 -11.38 20.53 -44.47
N SER A 642 -11.14 19.80 -43.38
CA SER A 642 -9.81 19.55 -42.81
C SER A 642 -8.89 18.84 -43.81
N ARG A 643 -9.38 17.81 -44.51
CA ARG A 643 -8.62 17.09 -45.54
C ARG A 643 -8.32 17.96 -46.75
N ARG A 644 -9.23 18.85 -47.18
CA ARG A 644 -8.95 19.81 -48.26
C ARG A 644 -7.80 20.75 -47.88
N LEU A 645 -7.79 21.25 -46.65
CA LEU A 645 -6.72 22.11 -46.14
C LEU A 645 -5.37 21.38 -46.07
N LEU A 646 -5.35 20.16 -45.51
CA LEU A 646 -4.11 19.38 -45.41
C LEU A 646 -3.59 18.92 -46.79
N ARG A 647 -4.47 18.57 -47.73
CA ARG A 647 -4.08 18.29 -49.12
C ARG A 647 -3.47 19.50 -49.80
N GLN A 648 -3.93 20.72 -49.49
CA GLN A 648 -3.30 21.93 -49.97
C GLN A 648 -1.88 22.07 -49.40
N ALA A 649 -1.68 21.77 -48.10
CA ALA A 649 -0.35 21.77 -47.48
C ALA A 649 0.60 20.75 -48.12
N GLU A 650 0.12 19.53 -48.40
CA GLU A 650 0.91 18.50 -49.10
C GLU A 650 1.30 18.92 -50.51
N ARG A 651 0.38 19.56 -51.27
CA ARG A 651 0.67 20.05 -52.62
C ARG A 651 1.74 21.14 -52.60
N LEU A 652 1.66 22.07 -51.65
CA LEU A 652 2.67 23.11 -51.47
C LEU A 652 4.01 22.49 -51.05
N GLY A 653 4.00 21.55 -50.11
CA GLY A 653 5.18 20.79 -49.69
C GLY A 653 5.89 20.09 -50.85
N ARG A 654 5.15 19.36 -51.70
CA ARG A 654 5.72 18.72 -52.90
C ARG A 654 6.31 19.73 -53.88
N ARG A 655 5.61 20.85 -54.11
CA ARG A 655 6.08 21.92 -55.02
C ARG A 655 7.34 22.61 -54.49
N TRP A 656 7.50 22.66 -53.17
CA TRP A 656 8.64 23.27 -52.50
C TRP A 656 9.65 22.22 -52.00
N GLU A 657 9.57 20.97 -52.47
CA GLU A 657 10.49 19.88 -52.11
C GLU A 657 10.70 19.73 -50.58
N MET A 658 9.61 19.93 -49.81
CA MET A 658 9.61 19.87 -48.36
C MET A 658 8.79 18.66 -47.90
N PRO A 659 9.35 17.74 -47.08
CA PRO A 659 8.58 16.66 -46.48
C PRO A 659 7.48 17.20 -45.57
N VAL A 660 6.22 16.97 -45.95
CA VAL A 660 5.04 17.39 -45.19
C VAL A 660 4.26 16.15 -44.75
N HIS A 661 4.19 15.95 -43.44
CA HIS A 661 3.31 15.01 -42.78
C HIS A 661 2.03 15.73 -42.39
N THR A 662 0.87 15.10 -42.53
CA THR A 662 -0.39 15.73 -42.10
C THR A 662 -1.19 14.82 -41.19
N GLN A 663 -1.94 15.43 -40.27
CA GLN A 663 -2.80 14.70 -39.35
C GLN A 663 -4.04 15.48 -38.96
N ILE A 664 -5.16 14.76 -38.79
CA ILE A 664 -6.40 15.29 -38.24
C ILE A 664 -6.66 14.58 -36.92
N ARG A 665 -6.80 15.36 -35.84
CA ARG A 665 -7.13 14.85 -34.51
C ARG A 665 -8.46 15.42 -34.02
N ILE A 666 -9.19 14.59 -33.30
CA ILE A 666 -10.44 14.93 -32.61
C ILE A 666 -10.09 15.10 -31.14
N SER A 667 -10.53 16.18 -30.52
CA SER A 667 -10.25 16.41 -29.10
C SER A 667 -11.27 17.35 -28.46
N HIS A 668 -11.38 17.26 -27.14
CA HIS A 668 -12.09 18.23 -26.32
C HIS A 668 -11.32 19.53 -26.12
N ASP A 669 -9.99 19.50 -26.26
CA ASP A 669 -9.12 20.65 -26.07
C ASP A 669 -8.05 20.68 -27.16
N THR A 670 -8.09 21.72 -27.98
CA THR A 670 -7.13 21.92 -29.07
C THR A 670 -5.69 22.06 -28.57
N ALA A 671 -5.47 22.70 -27.42
CA ALA A 671 -4.13 22.85 -26.85
C ALA A 671 -3.57 21.50 -26.42
N GLN A 672 -4.41 20.67 -25.79
CA GLN A 672 -4.00 19.33 -25.35
C GLN A 672 -3.67 18.42 -26.53
N ALA A 673 -4.48 18.45 -27.59
CA ALA A 673 -4.20 17.68 -28.82
C ALA A 673 -2.86 18.10 -29.48
N ILE A 674 -2.52 19.39 -29.42
CA ILE A 674 -1.23 19.90 -29.90
C ILE A 674 -0.09 19.38 -28.99
N LEU A 675 -0.23 19.43 -27.66
CA LEU A 675 0.75 18.92 -26.70
C LEU A 675 0.99 17.41 -26.84
N GLU A 676 -0.07 16.63 -26.99
CA GLU A 676 0.02 15.20 -27.27
C GLU A 676 0.76 14.94 -28.59
N THR A 677 0.49 15.72 -29.62
CA THR A 677 1.20 15.64 -30.90
C THR A 677 2.68 15.96 -30.74
N ILE A 678 3.03 16.98 -29.97
CA ILE A 678 4.43 17.35 -29.70
C ILE A 678 5.18 16.20 -29.07
N LYS A 679 4.58 15.58 -28.04
CA LYS A 679 5.16 14.44 -27.33
C LYS A 679 5.28 13.20 -28.24
N GLN A 680 4.24 12.87 -29.00
CA GLN A 680 4.20 11.68 -29.85
C GLN A 680 5.10 11.78 -31.10
N ARG A 681 5.28 12.98 -31.65
CA ARG A 681 6.05 13.20 -32.88
C ARG A 681 7.45 13.75 -32.62
N HIS A 682 7.82 13.97 -31.35
CA HIS A 682 9.08 14.57 -30.93
C HIS A 682 9.35 15.90 -31.63
N ILE A 683 8.40 16.83 -31.55
CA ILE A 683 8.46 18.12 -32.23
C ILE A 683 9.50 19.04 -31.57
N ASN A 684 10.37 19.64 -32.37
CA ASN A 684 11.44 20.55 -31.93
C ASN A 684 11.01 22.02 -31.91
N LEU A 685 10.13 22.42 -32.84
CA LEU A 685 9.66 23.80 -33.00
C LEU A 685 8.18 23.83 -33.37
N ILE A 686 7.41 24.76 -32.81
CA ILE A 686 6.03 25.04 -33.23
C ILE A 686 6.00 26.39 -33.92
N LEU A 687 5.35 26.46 -35.09
CA LEU A 687 5.04 27.71 -35.77
C LEU A 687 3.52 27.89 -35.84
N MET A 688 2.98 28.92 -35.18
CA MET A 688 1.54 29.17 -35.13
C MET A 688 1.19 30.63 -35.45
N GLY A 689 0.11 30.83 -36.20
CA GLY A 689 -0.45 32.15 -36.44
C GLY A 689 -1.27 32.68 -35.26
N TRP A 690 -1.13 33.96 -34.93
CA TRP A 690 -1.89 34.67 -33.89
C TRP A 690 -2.71 35.81 -34.49
N LYS A 691 -4.01 35.87 -34.15
CA LYS A 691 -4.97 36.88 -34.66
C LYS A 691 -4.93 38.23 -33.94
N GLY A 692 -4.15 38.36 -32.87
CA GLY A 692 -3.91 39.65 -32.21
C GLY A 692 -5.07 40.18 -31.35
N ALA A 693 -6.01 39.33 -30.92
CA ALA A 693 -7.09 39.73 -30.00
C ALA A 693 -6.72 39.34 -28.56
N PRO A 694 -6.71 40.28 -27.59
CA PRO A 694 -6.53 39.94 -26.18
C PRO A 694 -7.73 39.12 -25.66
N SER A 695 -7.48 38.25 -24.68
CA SER A 695 -8.56 37.54 -23.97
C SER A 695 -9.23 38.48 -22.98
N ASN A 696 -10.55 38.40 -22.80
CA ASN A 696 -11.31 39.17 -21.79
C ASN A 696 -11.04 38.71 -20.34
N SER A 697 -10.02 37.86 -20.11
CA SER A 697 -9.67 37.32 -18.81
C SER A 697 -8.32 37.88 -18.34
N PRO A 698 -8.20 38.38 -17.10
CA PRO A 698 -7.00 39.08 -16.61
C PRO A 698 -5.71 38.24 -16.58
N ASN A 699 -5.81 36.91 -16.71
CA ASN A 699 -4.68 35.97 -16.71
C ASN A 699 -4.37 35.34 -18.08
N GLN A 700 -4.98 35.83 -19.17
CA GLN A 700 -4.75 35.29 -20.52
C GLN A 700 -4.37 36.41 -21.49
N ILE A 701 -3.19 36.31 -22.09
CA ILE A 701 -2.62 37.37 -22.94
C ILE A 701 -2.87 37.03 -24.42
N PHE A 702 -2.55 35.81 -24.84
CA PHE A 702 -2.65 35.38 -26.24
C PHE A 702 -3.86 34.48 -26.52
N GLY A 703 -4.59 34.07 -25.47
CA GLY A 703 -5.77 33.21 -25.51
C GLY A 703 -5.47 31.80 -25.02
N ASN A 704 -6.54 31.05 -24.67
CA ASN A 704 -6.42 29.78 -23.95
C ASN A 704 -5.48 28.75 -24.62
N ILE A 705 -5.46 28.67 -25.96
CA ILE A 705 -4.60 27.72 -26.68
C ILE A 705 -3.13 28.11 -26.57
N ILE A 706 -2.79 29.33 -26.99
CA ILE A 706 -1.40 29.80 -27.05
C ILE A 706 -0.81 29.92 -25.64
N ASP A 707 -1.55 30.48 -24.68
CA ASP A 707 -1.08 30.62 -23.31
C ASP A 707 -0.81 29.24 -22.66
N THR A 708 -1.56 28.21 -23.04
CA THR A 708 -1.33 26.84 -22.57
C THR A 708 -0.07 26.24 -23.21
N LEU A 709 0.14 26.45 -24.51
CA LEU A 709 1.37 26.02 -25.18
C LEU A 709 2.61 26.72 -24.65
N ILE A 710 2.56 28.03 -24.38
CA ILE A 710 3.67 28.78 -23.76
C ILE A 710 4.07 28.17 -22.41
N ARG A 711 3.09 27.70 -21.62
CA ARG A 711 3.34 27.12 -20.29
C ARG A 711 3.82 25.68 -20.31
N GLN A 712 3.40 24.88 -21.29
CA GLN A 712 3.49 23.42 -21.21
C GLN A 712 4.24 22.75 -22.37
N ALA A 713 4.45 23.44 -23.49
CA ALA A 713 5.15 22.84 -24.62
C ALA A 713 6.64 22.60 -24.29
N PRO A 714 7.16 21.37 -24.43
CA PRO A 714 8.57 21.05 -24.16
C PRO A 714 9.52 21.48 -25.30
N CYS A 715 9.08 22.38 -26.18
CA CYS A 715 9.81 22.79 -27.39
C CYS A 715 9.66 24.30 -27.64
N ASP A 716 10.45 24.82 -28.58
CA ASP A 716 10.39 26.25 -28.92
C ASP A 716 9.06 26.59 -29.62
N LEU A 717 8.47 27.74 -29.28
CA LEU A 717 7.22 28.24 -29.86
C LEU A 717 7.44 29.59 -30.54
N VAL A 718 7.12 29.68 -31.82
CA VAL A 718 7.15 30.91 -32.62
C VAL A 718 5.73 31.32 -32.99
N LEU A 719 5.35 32.54 -32.58
CA LEU A 719 4.06 33.13 -32.88
C LEU A 719 4.17 34.16 -33.99
N LEU A 720 3.38 33.99 -35.04
CA LEU A 720 3.33 34.91 -36.19
C LEU A 720 2.04 35.72 -36.16
N LYS A 721 2.15 37.04 -36.01
CA LYS A 721 0.99 37.93 -36.16
C LYS A 721 0.88 38.37 -37.62
N LEU A 722 -0.17 37.91 -38.29
CA LEU A 722 -0.45 38.31 -39.67
C LEU A 722 -1.23 39.65 -39.69
N PRO A 723 -0.98 40.54 -40.67
CA PRO A 723 -1.71 41.80 -40.81
C PRO A 723 -3.21 41.54 -41.06
N LYS A 724 -4.08 42.33 -40.42
CA LYS A 724 -5.54 42.26 -40.61
C LYS A 724 -5.94 43.04 -41.86
N GLY A 725 -6.61 42.38 -42.80
CA GLY A 725 -7.32 43.03 -43.90
C GLY A 725 -6.42 43.56 -45.03
N LYS A 726 -6.17 42.70 -46.03
CA LYS A 726 -6.15 42.97 -47.47
C LYS A 726 -5.62 41.71 -48.16
N GLU A 727 -6.44 41.16 -49.06
CA GLU A 727 -6.07 40.31 -50.20
C GLU A 727 -4.75 39.51 -50.09
N VAL A 728 -4.80 38.32 -49.49
CA VAL A 728 -3.94 37.20 -49.91
C VAL A 728 -4.82 36.17 -50.59
N VAL A 729 -5.63 36.64 -51.52
CA VAL A 729 -6.44 35.81 -52.40
C VAL A 729 -6.42 36.49 -53.75
N GLU A 730 -5.48 36.10 -54.58
CA GLU A 730 -5.77 35.53 -55.89
C GLU A 730 -4.49 34.78 -56.30
N ASP A 731 -4.64 33.54 -56.77
CA ASP A 731 -3.56 32.73 -57.32
C ASP A 731 -2.58 31.93 -56.42
N VAL A 732 -3.09 31.36 -55.31
CA VAL A 732 -2.37 30.26 -54.60
C VAL A 732 -2.16 29.02 -55.50
N LYS A 733 -2.89 28.90 -56.62
CA LYS A 733 -2.70 27.82 -57.60
C LYS A 733 -1.42 28.01 -58.44
N SER A 734 -0.89 29.22 -58.60
CA SER A 734 0.26 29.54 -59.47
C SER A 734 1.52 30.01 -58.71
N ALA A 735 1.42 30.35 -57.42
CA ALA A 735 2.52 30.86 -56.57
C ALA A 735 3.81 29.99 -56.52
N LYS A 736 4.94 30.51 -57.03
CA LYS A 736 6.29 29.96 -56.80
C LYS A 736 6.69 30.16 -55.33
N TYR A 737 7.58 29.32 -54.80
CA TYR A 737 8.17 29.52 -53.46
C TYR A 737 8.75 30.94 -53.34
N GLY A 738 8.40 31.66 -52.27
CA GLY A 738 8.81 33.05 -52.04
C GLY A 738 7.88 34.12 -52.61
N SER A 739 6.81 33.77 -53.35
CA SER A 739 5.93 34.77 -53.97
C SER A 739 4.88 35.36 -53.02
N LEU A 740 4.49 34.66 -51.95
CA LEU A 740 3.43 35.10 -51.04
C LEU A 740 3.99 36.02 -49.93
N ALA A 741 5.28 35.87 -49.58
CA ALA A 741 6.00 36.73 -48.64
C ALA A 741 6.58 38.02 -49.26
N LYS A 742 6.49 38.24 -50.59
CA LYS A 742 7.02 39.45 -51.27
C LYS A 742 6.46 40.78 -50.75
N THR A 743 5.33 40.75 -50.04
CA THR A 743 4.71 41.92 -49.42
C THR A 743 5.37 42.34 -48.10
N TRP A 744 6.31 41.55 -47.55
CA TRP A 744 6.79 41.70 -46.18
C TRP A 744 8.15 42.42 -46.14
N LYS A 745 8.10 43.75 -46.27
CA LYS A 745 9.31 44.59 -46.28
C LYS A 745 9.89 44.87 -44.89
N ARG A 746 9.17 44.58 -43.81
CA ARG A 746 9.55 44.93 -42.43
C ARG A 746 9.16 43.82 -41.45
N TRP A 747 10.08 43.46 -40.57
CA TRP A 747 9.88 42.49 -39.50
C TRP A 747 10.02 43.19 -38.15
N LEU A 748 9.01 43.09 -37.29
CA LEU A 748 9.07 43.60 -35.93
C LEU A 748 9.47 42.46 -35.00
N ILE A 749 10.66 42.54 -34.40
CA ILE A 749 11.16 41.53 -33.47
C ILE A 749 11.36 42.17 -32.09
N PRO A 750 10.69 41.68 -31.04
CA PRO A 750 10.86 42.21 -29.70
C PRO A 750 12.24 41.84 -29.15
N ILE A 751 13.04 42.86 -28.81
CA ILE A 751 14.40 42.69 -28.28
C ILE A 751 14.44 42.66 -26.74
N ALA A 752 13.39 43.13 -26.07
CA ALA A 752 13.25 43.07 -24.61
C ALA A 752 12.65 41.72 -24.20
N GLY A 753 13.48 40.67 -24.09
CA GLY A 753 13.00 39.33 -23.77
C GLY A 753 14.04 38.29 -23.33
N GLY A 754 15.27 38.72 -22.98
CA GLY A 754 16.33 37.82 -22.52
C GLY A 754 16.77 36.79 -23.59
N PRO A 755 17.06 35.52 -23.26
CA PRO A 755 17.58 34.52 -24.21
C PRO A 755 16.66 34.25 -25.40
N ASN A 756 15.35 34.49 -25.26
CA ASN A 756 14.37 34.33 -26.36
C ASN A 756 14.58 35.37 -27.46
N SER A 757 15.02 36.58 -27.13
CA SER A 757 15.34 37.61 -28.13
C SER A 757 16.52 37.19 -29.01
N ARG A 758 17.56 36.56 -28.43
CA ARG A 758 18.71 36.03 -29.19
C ARG A 758 18.29 34.93 -30.16
N ARG A 759 17.39 34.02 -29.74
CA ARG A 759 16.83 32.99 -30.64
C ARG A 759 15.99 33.59 -31.76
N ALA A 760 15.22 34.65 -31.48
CA ALA A 760 14.45 35.34 -32.51
C ALA A 760 15.35 36.04 -33.54
N LEU A 761 16.47 36.63 -33.12
CA LEU A 761 17.47 37.24 -34.02
C LEU A 761 18.09 36.22 -34.99
N GLN A 762 18.28 34.97 -34.56
CA GLN A 762 18.80 33.89 -35.42
C GLN A 762 17.86 33.56 -36.59
N LEU A 763 16.57 33.90 -36.51
CA LEU A 763 15.63 33.67 -37.59
C LEU A 763 15.68 34.77 -38.67
N ILE A 764 16.32 35.92 -38.41
CA ILE A 764 16.32 37.07 -39.34
C ILE A 764 16.95 36.72 -40.70
N PRO A 765 18.16 36.10 -40.78
CA PRO A 765 18.77 35.80 -42.08
C PRO A 765 17.87 34.90 -42.94
N ILE A 766 17.23 33.92 -42.30
CA ILE A 766 16.30 32.98 -42.91
C ILE A 766 15.07 33.72 -43.44
N LEU A 767 14.43 34.53 -42.60
CA LEU A 767 13.23 35.29 -42.99
C LEU A 767 13.55 36.36 -44.05
N ALA A 768 14.79 36.86 -44.10
CA ALA A 768 15.24 37.78 -45.15
C ALA A 768 15.38 37.09 -46.52
N THR A 769 15.62 35.76 -46.57
CA THR A 769 15.64 35.02 -47.85
C THR A 769 14.28 35.03 -48.55
N LEU A 770 13.18 35.08 -47.78
CA LEU A 770 11.83 35.23 -48.31
C LEU A 770 11.59 36.58 -48.99
N ALA A 771 12.37 37.61 -48.63
CA ALA A 771 12.28 38.94 -49.22
C ALA A 771 13.20 39.13 -50.45
N LYS A 772 14.20 38.26 -50.63
CA LYS A 772 15.26 38.37 -51.66
C LYS A 772 15.05 37.50 -52.92
N ALA A 773 13.88 36.88 -53.09
CA ALA A 773 13.56 36.10 -54.29
C ALA A 773 13.27 37.00 -55.51
N GLU A 774 14.33 37.62 -56.04
CA GLU A 774 14.44 38.16 -57.40
C GLU A 774 15.06 37.12 -58.34
#